data_AF-A0A5N5I494-F1
#
_entry.id   AF-A0A5N5I494-F1
#
_cell.length_a   1.000
_cell.length_b   1.000
_cell.length_c   1.000
_cell.angle_alpha   90.00
_cell.angle_beta   90.00
_cell.angle_gamma   90.00
#
_symmetry.space_group_name_H-M   'P 1'
#
loop_
_entity.id
_entity.type
_entity.pdbx_description
1 polymer ?
#
loop_
_entity_poly.entity_id
_entity_poly.type
_entity_poly.pdbx_seq_one_letter_code
_entity_poly.pdbx_strand_id
1 'polypeptide(L)'
;MLRLWRLRRVSALFSRLEKDRNYNYFWVRCAKLICVTLFAIHCAGCFYYLIAARNHDPAKTWMGVEILGQSLWIRYVTAVYWSITTLTTVGYGDLHPVNAREMIFDIFYMFFNLGLTSYLIGNMTNLVVHGTSRTRKFRDTIQAASSFAQRNQLPLRLQDQMLAHLCLKFRTDSEGLQQQETLDSLPKAIRSSISHYLFYSLVDKVYLFHGVSNDLLFQLVSEMKAEYFPPKEDVILQNEAPTDFYILVTGAADLVVLKNGAEQVIGEAKSGDLIGEIGVLCYRPQLFSVRTKRLSQLLRLNRTTFLNIVQANVGDGTVIMNNLLQHLKDLKDPIMEGVLLETENMLARGRMDLPLSLCFAAIRGDELLLNQLLKRGLDPNESDNNGRSALHIASSKGSENCVLLLLDYGADPNSRDSDGNVPLWEAILNGHEQIAKLLLDNGANLNSGDVGQFACTAAEQTRLDLLKEIARHGGDVTRPKSNGTTALHVAVSEDNVDIVNYLLDQGADIDKPDLDGWTPRALAEQQGHEDIKTLFHSSKEPKVAVTIPEHKSGIRFLGRFTSEPTIHPPPTDSSFSGAEGGSWVRNRPRRRTNNFHNSLFGMMSAAHIGEKDLFLSVAETKSPKSYLSNAAARVTISCPEKGEVKGKLVLLPLSYEELLEMGAKKFRLSPAKIVSKDGAEIDNIDVIRDGDHLVFVSAGESQQEQEPNSQNP
;
A
#
# COMPACT_ATOMS: atom_id res chain seq x y z
N MET A 1 -24.35 56.23 -5.52
CA MET A 1 -23.27 55.32 -5.97
C MET A 1 -22.47 54.69 -4.84
N LEU A 2 -22.02 55.41 -3.79
CA LEU A 2 -21.22 54.84 -2.68
C LEU A 2 -21.87 53.65 -1.93
N ARG A 3 -23.21 53.53 -1.96
CA ARG A 3 -23.94 52.36 -1.41
C ARG A 3 -23.53 51.03 -2.07
N LEU A 4 -23.04 51.07 -3.32
CA LEU A 4 -22.57 49.88 -4.05
C LEU A 4 -21.35 49.22 -3.40
N TRP A 5 -20.60 49.92 -2.54
CA TRP A 5 -19.53 49.33 -1.73
C TRP A 5 -20.00 48.11 -0.91
N ARG A 6 -21.28 48.09 -0.53
CA ARG A 6 -21.88 46.97 0.22
C ARG A 6 -21.90 45.65 -0.58
N LEU A 7 -21.82 45.69 -1.92
CA LEU A 7 -21.77 44.50 -2.77
C LEU A 7 -20.54 43.62 -2.53
N ARG A 8 -19.49 44.13 -1.87
CA ARG A 8 -18.34 43.31 -1.42
C ARG A 8 -18.78 42.10 -0.58
N ARG A 9 -19.88 42.22 0.19
CA ARG A 9 -20.43 41.11 0.98
C ARG A 9 -20.94 39.98 0.09
N VAL A 10 -21.58 40.29 -1.03
CA VAL A 10 -22.06 39.31 -2.01
C VAL A 10 -20.88 38.62 -2.69
N SER A 11 -19.84 39.37 -3.06
CA SER A 11 -18.62 38.79 -3.61
C SER A 11 -17.93 37.84 -2.62
N ALA A 12 -17.87 38.21 -1.34
CA ALA A 12 -17.30 37.36 -0.28
C ALA A 12 -18.14 36.09 -0.06
N LEU A 13 -19.47 36.18 -0.16
CA LEU A 13 -20.37 35.04 -0.09
C LEU A 13 -20.08 34.03 -1.22
N PHE A 14 -20.01 34.47 -2.48
CA PHE A 14 -19.69 33.57 -3.59
C PHE A 14 -18.31 32.92 -3.42
N SER A 15 -17.31 33.66 -2.96
CA SER A 15 -15.98 33.08 -2.69
C SER A 15 -16.01 32.01 -1.58
N ARG A 16 -16.88 32.17 -0.58
CA ARG A 16 -17.08 31.15 0.46
C ARG A 16 -17.82 29.92 -0.07
N LEU A 17 -18.90 30.13 -0.84
CA LEU A 17 -19.67 29.04 -1.43
C LEU A 17 -18.86 28.22 -2.44
N GLU A 18 -17.97 28.86 -3.21
CA GLU A 18 -17.07 28.16 -4.14
C GLU A 18 -16.08 27.21 -3.44
N LYS A 19 -15.75 27.46 -2.16
CA LYS A 19 -14.82 26.64 -1.36
C LYS A 19 -15.52 25.59 -0.50
N ASP A 20 -16.83 25.71 -0.33
CA ASP A 20 -17.60 24.82 0.51
C ASP A 20 -17.93 23.53 -0.25
N ARG A 21 -17.55 22.38 0.34
CA ARG A 21 -17.74 21.04 -0.26
C ARG A 21 -19.22 20.68 -0.45
N ASN A 22 -20.12 21.32 0.29
CA ASN A 22 -21.55 21.00 0.24
C ASN A 22 -22.26 21.62 -0.98
N TYR A 23 -21.60 22.51 -1.72
CA TYR A 23 -22.18 23.17 -2.88
C TYR A 23 -21.48 22.75 -4.17
N ASN A 24 -22.26 22.61 -5.25
CA ASN A 24 -21.70 22.31 -6.56
C ASN A 24 -21.03 23.56 -7.15
N TYR A 25 -19.71 23.47 -7.32
CA TYR A 25 -18.87 24.51 -7.88
C TYR A 25 -19.38 25.09 -9.21
N PHE A 26 -19.85 24.24 -10.12
CA PHE A 26 -20.35 24.65 -11.44
C PHE A 26 -21.53 25.61 -11.31
N TRP A 27 -22.53 25.24 -10.53
CA TRP A 27 -23.75 26.03 -10.35
C TRP A 27 -23.50 27.34 -9.62
N VAL A 28 -22.63 27.34 -8.61
CA VAL A 28 -22.26 28.57 -7.89
C VAL A 28 -21.58 29.58 -8.82
N ARG A 29 -20.66 29.11 -9.69
CA ARG A 29 -19.97 29.99 -10.65
C ARG A 29 -20.91 30.50 -11.75
N CYS A 30 -21.80 29.67 -12.28
CA CYS A 30 -22.84 30.10 -13.22
C CYS A 30 -23.77 31.15 -12.60
N ALA A 31 -24.25 30.92 -11.38
CA ALA A 31 -25.10 31.87 -10.67
C ALA A 31 -24.42 33.24 -10.47
N LYS A 32 -23.13 33.24 -10.11
CA LYS A 32 -22.32 34.47 -9.99
C LYS A 32 -22.26 35.24 -11.30
N LEU A 33 -22.01 34.57 -12.42
CA LEU A 33 -21.92 35.20 -13.74
C LEU A 33 -23.29 35.75 -14.20
N ILE A 34 -24.37 35.03 -13.93
CA ILE A 34 -25.74 35.50 -14.18
C ILE A 34 -26.04 36.74 -13.33
N CYS A 35 -25.69 36.76 -12.04
CA CYS A 35 -25.90 37.93 -11.19
C CYS A 35 -25.13 39.17 -11.68
N VAL A 36 -23.87 39.00 -12.12
CA VAL A 36 -23.05 40.10 -12.65
C VAL A 36 -23.63 40.66 -13.95
N THR A 37 -24.08 39.80 -14.86
CA THR A 37 -24.68 40.22 -16.14
C THR A 37 -26.01 40.93 -15.95
N LEU A 38 -26.92 40.38 -15.13
CA LEU A 38 -28.18 41.02 -14.80
C LEU A 38 -27.98 42.40 -14.14
N PHE A 39 -26.98 42.51 -13.26
CA PHE A 39 -26.63 43.79 -12.64
C PHE A 39 -26.11 44.80 -13.66
N ALA A 40 -25.25 44.38 -14.60
CA ALA A 40 -24.75 45.24 -15.67
C ALA A 40 -25.86 45.75 -16.59
N ILE A 41 -26.78 44.86 -17.01
CA ILE A 41 -27.97 45.22 -17.82
C ILE A 41 -28.83 46.24 -17.08
N HIS A 42 -29.15 45.97 -15.82
CA HIS A 42 -29.97 46.86 -15.02
C HIS A 42 -29.35 48.25 -14.86
N CYS A 43 -28.06 48.32 -14.51
CA CYS A 43 -27.36 49.59 -14.33
C CYS A 43 -27.30 50.40 -15.62
N ALA A 44 -26.91 49.78 -16.74
CA ALA A 44 -26.81 50.47 -18.03
C ALA A 44 -28.18 50.96 -18.53
N GLY A 45 -29.23 50.13 -18.45
CA GLY A 45 -30.60 50.56 -18.76
C GLY A 45 -31.04 51.78 -17.94
N CYS A 46 -30.75 51.81 -16.64
CA CYS A 46 -31.07 52.96 -15.79
C CYS A 46 -30.25 54.21 -16.16
N PHE A 47 -28.99 54.06 -16.56
CA PHE A 47 -28.16 55.18 -17.04
C PHE A 47 -28.66 55.73 -18.38
N TYR A 48 -29.02 54.86 -19.32
CA TYR A 48 -29.64 55.26 -20.59
C TYR A 48 -30.93 56.07 -20.37
N TYR A 49 -31.79 55.61 -19.44
CA TYR A 49 -32.97 56.36 -19.04
C TYR A 49 -32.64 57.71 -18.40
N LEU A 50 -31.66 57.75 -17.48
CA LEU A 50 -31.27 58.96 -16.78
C LEU A 50 -30.70 60.04 -17.71
N ILE A 51 -29.89 59.64 -18.71
CA ILE A 51 -29.32 60.57 -19.69
C ILE A 51 -30.43 61.18 -20.53
N ALA A 52 -31.36 60.35 -21.04
CA ALA A 52 -32.49 60.83 -21.83
C ALA A 52 -33.44 61.72 -21.02
N ALA A 53 -33.76 61.34 -19.77
CA ALA A 53 -34.64 62.13 -18.90
C ALA A 53 -34.06 63.49 -18.48
N ARG A 54 -32.74 63.68 -18.53
CA ARG A 54 -32.06 64.94 -18.21
C ARG A 54 -31.83 65.85 -19.41
N ASN A 55 -32.15 65.42 -20.62
CA ASN A 55 -32.06 66.26 -21.81
C ASN A 55 -33.24 67.26 -21.85
N HIS A 56 -32.96 68.47 -22.34
CA HIS A 56 -33.96 69.54 -22.40
C HIS A 56 -35.01 69.31 -23.51
N ASP A 57 -34.59 68.71 -24.64
CA ASP A 57 -35.45 68.36 -25.77
C ASP A 57 -35.75 66.85 -25.78
N PRO A 58 -36.94 66.39 -25.36
CA PRO A 58 -37.28 64.96 -25.34
C PRO A 58 -37.35 64.33 -26.75
N ALA A 59 -37.61 65.14 -27.79
CA ALA A 59 -37.62 64.70 -29.19
C ALA A 59 -36.22 64.35 -29.75
N LYS A 60 -35.12 64.74 -29.07
CA LYS A 60 -33.73 64.48 -29.48
C LYS A 60 -33.05 63.44 -28.58
N THR A 61 -33.80 62.43 -28.17
CA THR A 61 -33.33 61.32 -27.33
C THR A 61 -33.85 60.00 -27.89
N TRP A 62 -33.18 58.91 -27.55
CA TRP A 62 -33.59 57.56 -27.95
C TRP A 62 -35.03 57.18 -27.51
N MET A 63 -35.57 57.80 -26.43
CA MET A 63 -36.94 57.54 -25.96
C MET A 63 -38.02 58.23 -26.81
N GLY A 64 -37.71 59.36 -27.44
CA GLY A 64 -38.73 60.20 -28.09
C GLY A 64 -39.84 60.68 -27.14
N VAL A 65 -40.81 61.42 -27.68
CA VAL A 65 -41.92 62.03 -26.89
C VAL A 65 -42.98 60.98 -26.51
N GLU A 66 -43.19 59.97 -27.35
CA GLU A 66 -44.23 58.94 -27.16
C GLU A 66 -43.96 58.04 -25.95
N ILE A 67 -42.70 57.61 -25.74
CA ILE A 67 -42.33 56.70 -24.65
C ILE A 67 -42.30 57.46 -23.30
N LEU A 68 -42.00 58.76 -23.32
CA LEU A 68 -42.01 59.61 -22.14
C LEU A 68 -43.42 59.87 -21.57
N GLY A 69 -44.49 59.60 -22.34
CA GLY A 69 -45.88 59.68 -21.88
C GLY A 69 -46.38 58.42 -21.16
N GLN A 70 -45.65 57.30 -21.23
CA GLN A 70 -46.13 56.00 -20.77
C GLN A 70 -45.81 55.71 -19.29
N SER A 71 -46.32 54.59 -18.76
CA SER A 71 -46.09 54.16 -17.37
C SER A 71 -44.60 53.87 -17.08
N LEU A 72 -44.20 53.95 -15.80
CA LEU A 72 -42.83 53.66 -15.36
C LEU A 72 -42.36 52.27 -15.78
N TRP A 73 -43.25 51.27 -15.70
CA TRP A 73 -42.95 49.89 -16.07
C TRP A 73 -42.51 49.78 -17.53
N ILE A 74 -43.26 50.42 -18.44
CA ILE A 74 -42.94 50.35 -19.86
C ILE A 74 -41.61 51.05 -20.14
N ARG A 75 -41.38 52.23 -19.56
CA ARG A 75 -40.09 52.94 -19.70
C ARG A 75 -38.90 52.11 -19.21
N TYR A 76 -39.05 51.43 -18.07
CA TYR A 76 -38.01 50.57 -17.53
C TYR A 76 -37.76 49.36 -18.42
N VAL A 77 -38.81 48.68 -18.89
CA VAL A 77 -38.70 47.53 -19.79
C VAL A 77 -38.03 47.94 -21.10
N THR A 78 -38.41 49.08 -21.70
CA THR A 78 -37.77 49.57 -22.94
C THR A 78 -36.29 49.93 -22.70
N ALA A 79 -35.94 50.51 -21.56
CA ALA A 79 -34.54 50.84 -21.24
C ALA A 79 -33.69 49.58 -20.99
N VAL A 80 -34.24 48.57 -20.32
CA VAL A 80 -33.59 47.26 -20.14
C VAL A 80 -33.49 46.53 -21.47
N TYR A 81 -34.52 46.60 -22.32
CA TYR A 81 -34.52 46.05 -23.67
C TYR A 81 -33.38 46.64 -24.50
N TRP A 82 -33.19 47.96 -24.47
CA TRP A 82 -32.07 48.58 -25.15
C TRP A 82 -30.71 48.12 -24.59
N SER A 83 -30.59 48.07 -23.27
CA SER A 83 -29.34 47.63 -22.63
C SER A 83 -28.99 46.17 -22.96
N ILE A 84 -29.97 45.26 -22.97
CA ILE A 84 -29.69 43.84 -23.25
C ILE A 84 -29.40 43.60 -24.74
N THR A 85 -30.06 44.29 -25.66
CA THR A 85 -29.78 44.15 -27.10
C THR A 85 -28.40 44.68 -27.47
N THR A 86 -27.92 45.73 -26.79
CA THR A 86 -26.54 46.23 -26.93
C THR A 86 -25.52 45.32 -26.23
N LEU A 87 -25.81 44.82 -25.01
CA LEU A 87 -24.90 43.89 -24.30
C LEU A 87 -24.68 42.58 -25.05
N THR A 88 -25.75 42.01 -25.59
CA THR A 88 -25.72 40.75 -26.35
C THR A 88 -25.26 40.96 -27.79
N THR A 89 -24.90 42.19 -28.17
CA THR A 89 -24.39 42.56 -29.50
C THR A 89 -25.35 42.23 -30.65
N VAL A 90 -26.67 42.17 -30.37
CA VAL A 90 -27.70 41.91 -31.39
C VAL A 90 -28.00 43.16 -32.21
N GLY A 91 -28.21 44.30 -31.52
CA GLY A 91 -28.33 45.63 -32.16
C GLY A 91 -29.35 45.73 -33.31
N TYR A 92 -30.65 45.64 -33.02
CA TYR A 92 -31.71 45.75 -34.03
C TYR A 92 -31.78 47.11 -34.75
N GLY A 93 -31.24 48.17 -34.14
CA GLY A 93 -31.22 49.54 -34.69
C GLY A 93 -32.51 50.34 -34.46
N ASP A 94 -33.52 49.71 -33.85
CA ASP A 94 -34.77 50.34 -33.44
C ASP A 94 -34.58 51.39 -32.33
N LEU A 95 -33.66 51.13 -31.40
CA LEU A 95 -33.20 52.07 -30.39
C LEU A 95 -31.72 52.38 -30.61
N HIS A 96 -31.41 53.67 -30.82
CA HIS A 96 -30.06 54.14 -31.09
C HIS A 96 -29.80 55.50 -30.43
N PRO A 97 -28.55 55.82 -30.08
CA PRO A 97 -28.23 57.11 -29.47
C PRO A 97 -28.43 58.26 -30.48
N VAL A 98 -29.19 59.29 -30.10
CA VAL A 98 -29.50 60.43 -30.99
C VAL A 98 -28.62 61.63 -30.67
N ASN A 99 -28.30 61.84 -29.39
CA ASN A 99 -27.48 62.98 -28.95
C ASN A 99 -26.04 62.58 -28.63
N ALA A 100 -25.13 63.57 -28.67
CA ALA A 100 -23.70 63.35 -28.43
C ALA A 100 -23.40 62.72 -27.05
N ARG A 101 -24.23 62.98 -26.03
CA ARG A 101 -24.05 62.40 -24.68
C ARG A 101 -24.40 60.92 -24.64
N GLU A 102 -25.48 60.52 -25.30
CA GLU A 102 -25.88 59.12 -25.49
C GLU A 102 -24.82 58.39 -26.32
N MET A 103 -24.34 58.98 -27.42
CA MET A 103 -23.29 58.38 -28.25
C MET A 103 -22.01 58.10 -27.46
N ILE A 104 -21.55 59.05 -26.63
CA ILE A 104 -20.37 58.85 -25.79
C ILE A 104 -20.58 57.73 -24.78
N PHE A 105 -21.74 57.70 -24.10
CA PHE A 105 -22.05 56.63 -23.15
C PHE A 105 -22.13 55.26 -23.83
N ASP A 106 -22.73 55.21 -25.02
CA ASP A 106 -22.87 53.98 -25.81
C ASP A 106 -21.50 53.44 -26.23
N ILE A 107 -20.56 54.30 -26.65
CA ILE A 107 -19.17 53.90 -26.94
C ILE A 107 -18.52 53.23 -25.71
N PHE A 108 -18.61 53.85 -24.53
CA PHE A 108 -18.06 53.25 -23.30
C PHE A 108 -18.75 51.95 -22.92
N TYR A 109 -20.07 51.87 -23.08
CA TYR A 109 -20.82 50.66 -22.78
C TYR A 109 -20.48 49.54 -23.75
N MET A 110 -20.32 49.81 -25.04
CA MET A 110 -19.85 48.83 -26.02
C MET A 110 -18.45 48.29 -25.69
N PHE A 111 -17.50 49.15 -25.30
CA PHE A 111 -16.19 48.68 -24.84
C PHE A 111 -16.28 47.80 -23.59
N PHE A 112 -17.14 48.18 -22.62
CA PHE A 112 -17.40 47.35 -21.45
C PHE A 112 -18.02 46.01 -21.83
N ASN A 113 -18.98 45.99 -22.76
CA ASN A 113 -19.65 44.77 -23.22
C ASN A 113 -18.65 43.81 -23.89
N LEU A 114 -17.71 44.32 -24.69
CA LEU A 114 -16.64 43.51 -25.27
C LEU A 114 -15.80 42.80 -24.18
N GLY A 115 -15.44 43.53 -23.12
CA GLY A 115 -14.74 42.98 -21.96
C GLY A 115 -15.57 41.97 -21.15
N LEU A 116 -16.85 42.27 -20.93
CA LEU A 116 -17.74 41.39 -20.17
C LEU A 116 -18.04 40.09 -20.93
N THR A 117 -18.31 40.17 -22.24
CA THR A 117 -18.58 39.01 -23.09
C THR A 117 -17.36 38.10 -23.20
N SER A 118 -16.16 38.66 -23.40
CA SER A 118 -14.92 37.86 -23.38
C SER A 118 -14.68 37.19 -22.02
N TYR A 119 -14.96 37.89 -20.91
CA TYR A 119 -14.91 37.29 -19.56
C TYR A 119 -15.90 36.14 -19.38
N LEU A 120 -17.15 36.29 -19.85
CA LEU A 120 -18.16 35.23 -19.78
C LEU A 120 -17.75 34.01 -20.59
N ILE A 121 -17.31 34.20 -21.84
CA ILE A 121 -16.83 33.14 -22.71
C ILE A 121 -15.66 32.40 -22.04
N GLY A 122 -14.64 33.11 -21.55
CA GLY A 122 -13.49 32.48 -20.89
C GLY A 122 -13.87 31.64 -19.67
N ASN A 123 -14.80 32.11 -18.83
CA ASN A 123 -15.28 31.35 -17.68
C ASN A 123 -16.11 30.13 -18.08
N MET A 124 -16.99 30.26 -19.08
CA MET A 124 -17.79 29.14 -19.59
C MET A 124 -16.89 28.08 -20.22
N THR A 125 -15.92 28.48 -21.04
CA THR A 125 -14.93 27.57 -21.62
C THR A 125 -14.18 26.81 -20.53
N ASN A 126 -13.70 27.49 -19.48
CA ASN A 126 -13.02 26.81 -18.37
C ASN A 126 -13.93 25.77 -17.68
N LEU A 127 -15.19 26.11 -17.43
CA LEU A 127 -16.16 25.19 -16.82
C LEU A 127 -16.44 23.97 -17.71
N VAL A 128 -16.62 24.17 -19.02
CA VAL A 128 -16.86 23.09 -19.98
C VAL A 128 -15.65 22.16 -20.05
N VAL A 129 -14.44 22.72 -20.18
CA VAL A 129 -13.19 21.95 -20.22
C VAL A 129 -13.05 21.08 -18.98
N HIS A 130 -13.30 21.62 -17.78
CA HIS A 130 -13.26 20.83 -16.56
C HIS A 130 -14.33 19.74 -16.53
N GLY A 131 -15.57 20.04 -16.94
CA GLY A 131 -16.67 19.08 -16.99
C GLY A 131 -16.41 17.89 -17.91
N THR A 132 -15.75 18.12 -19.05
CA THR A 132 -15.45 17.05 -20.02
C THR A 132 -14.04 16.45 -19.88
N SER A 133 -13.19 17.00 -19.02
CA SER A 133 -11.77 16.64 -18.92
C SER A 133 -11.53 15.15 -18.72
N ARG A 134 -12.33 14.50 -17.85
CA ARG A 134 -12.18 13.08 -17.52
C ARG A 134 -12.51 12.18 -18.71
N THR A 135 -13.64 12.42 -19.37
CA THR A 135 -14.07 11.66 -20.55
C THR A 135 -13.12 11.88 -21.72
N ARG A 136 -12.58 13.09 -21.89
CA ARG A 136 -11.56 13.39 -22.89
C ARG A 136 -10.29 12.58 -22.65
N LYS A 137 -9.70 12.64 -21.45
CA LYS A 137 -8.49 11.86 -21.09
C LYS A 137 -8.67 10.37 -21.30
N PHE A 138 -9.85 9.82 -21.00
CA PHE A 138 -10.16 8.42 -21.27
C PHE A 138 -10.12 8.10 -22.77
N ARG A 139 -10.80 8.90 -23.61
CA ARG A 139 -10.78 8.71 -25.06
C ARG A 139 -9.37 8.82 -25.63
N ASP A 140 -8.59 9.80 -25.16
CA ASP A 140 -7.19 9.99 -25.58
C ASP A 140 -6.35 8.75 -25.23
N THR A 141 -6.56 8.17 -24.04
CA THR A 141 -5.86 6.96 -23.59
C THR A 141 -6.25 5.72 -24.41
N ILE A 142 -7.54 5.54 -24.68
CA ILE A 142 -8.05 4.45 -25.54
C ILE A 142 -7.52 4.58 -26.96
N GLN A 143 -7.51 5.79 -27.51
CA GLN A 143 -6.97 6.06 -28.84
C GLN A 143 -5.46 5.76 -28.89
N ALA A 144 -4.69 6.21 -27.91
CA ALA A 144 -3.26 5.92 -27.82
C ALA A 144 -2.98 4.41 -27.73
N ALA A 145 -3.73 3.68 -26.91
CA ALA A 145 -3.61 2.23 -26.77
C ALA A 145 -3.99 1.50 -28.07
N SER A 146 -5.07 1.93 -28.73
CA SER A 146 -5.49 1.37 -30.02
C SER A 146 -4.46 1.63 -31.13
N SER A 147 -3.93 2.86 -31.23
CA SER A 147 -2.86 3.20 -32.17
C SER A 147 -1.58 2.40 -31.89
N PHE A 148 -1.23 2.17 -30.62
CA PHE A 148 -0.11 1.31 -30.24
C PHE A 148 -0.34 -0.15 -30.69
N ALA A 149 -1.53 -0.69 -30.48
CA ALA A 149 -1.88 -2.04 -30.90
C ALA A 149 -1.80 -2.22 -32.42
N GLN A 150 -2.36 -1.26 -33.17
CA GLN A 150 -2.35 -1.29 -34.63
C GLN A 150 -0.93 -1.14 -35.19
N ARG A 151 -0.14 -0.21 -34.65
CA ARG A 151 1.25 0.02 -35.08
C ARG A 151 2.14 -1.20 -34.90
N ASN A 152 1.89 -1.99 -33.85
CA ASN A 152 2.64 -3.20 -33.54
C ASN A 152 1.95 -4.50 -34.03
N GLN A 153 0.83 -4.39 -34.78
CA GLN A 153 0.09 -5.52 -35.32
C GLN A 153 -0.26 -6.59 -34.26
N LEU A 154 -0.69 -6.14 -33.08
CA LEU A 154 -1.04 -7.06 -32.00
C LEU A 154 -2.26 -7.93 -32.39
N PRO A 155 -2.31 -9.21 -32.00
CA PRO A 155 -3.47 -10.06 -32.18
C PRO A 155 -4.75 -9.46 -31.57
N LEU A 156 -5.91 -9.62 -32.22
CA LEU A 156 -7.19 -9.06 -31.79
C LEU A 156 -7.52 -9.37 -30.33
N ARG A 157 -7.22 -10.59 -29.86
CA ARG A 157 -7.44 -10.99 -28.47
C ARG A 157 -6.68 -10.10 -27.47
N LEU A 158 -5.44 -9.75 -27.74
CA LEU A 158 -4.65 -8.86 -26.87
C LEU A 158 -5.16 -7.42 -26.94
N GLN A 159 -5.65 -6.98 -28.10
CA GLN A 159 -6.27 -5.66 -28.24
C GLN A 159 -7.54 -5.57 -27.38
N ASP A 160 -8.40 -6.59 -27.46
CA ASP A 160 -9.65 -6.65 -26.69
C ASP A 160 -9.38 -6.68 -25.19
N GLN A 161 -8.39 -7.47 -24.74
CA GLN A 161 -7.98 -7.52 -23.33
C GLN A 161 -7.47 -6.15 -22.84
N MET A 162 -6.60 -5.52 -23.61
CA MET A 162 -6.04 -4.21 -23.26
C MET A 162 -7.14 -3.13 -23.18
N LEU A 163 -8.06 -3.10 -24.13
CA LEU A 163 -9.18 -2.15 -24.13
C LEU A 163 -10.21 -2.44 -23.03
N ALA A 164 -10.49 -3.72 -22.76
CA ALA A 164 -11.38 -4.11 -21.67
C ALA A 164 -10.83 -3.68 -20.31
N HIS A 165 -9.53 -3.87 -20.08
CA HIS A 165 -8.85 -3.41 -18.87
C HIS A 165 -8.94 -1.89 -18.71
N LEU A 166 -8.64 -1.12 -19.77
CA LEU A 166 -8.72 0.35 -19.73
C LEU A 166 -10.16 0.86 -19.51
N CYS A 167 -11.15 0.22 -20.14
CA CYS A 167 -12.57 0.54 -19.94
C CYS A 167 -13.00 0.25 -18.50
N LEU A 168 -12.58 -0.88 -17.93
CA LEU A 168 -12.89 -1.22 -16.55
C LEU A 168 -12.22 -0.21 -15.60
N LYS A 169 -10.93 0.08 -15.80
CA LYS A 169 -10.20 1.06 -14.98
C LYS A 169 -10.89 2.41 -14.99
N PHE A 170 -11.33 2.90 -16.15
CA PHE A 170 -12.12 4.13 -16.21
C PHE A 170 -13.44 4.02 -15.45
N ARG A 171 -14.13 2.88 -15.54
CA ARG A 171 -15.39 2.67 -14.85
C ARG A 171 -15.20 2.62 -13.33
N THR A 172 -14.21 1.88 -12.84
CA THR A 172 -13.87 1.78 -11.41
C THR A 172 -13.39 3.13 -10.88
N ASP A 173 -12.56 3.86 -11.62
CA ASP A 173 -12.18 5.24 -11.29
C ASP A 173 -13.41 6.17 -11.29
N SER A 174 -14.37 5.93 -12.20
CA SER A 174 -15.55 6.77 -12.34
C SER A 174 -16.58 6.60 -11.24
N GLU A 175 -16.74 5.36 -10.78
CA GLU A 175 -17.60 4.94 -9.67
C GLU A 175 -16.88 5.15 -8.32
N GLY A 176 -15.60 5.55 -8.32
CA GLY A 176 -14.80 5.82 -7.12
C GLY A 176 -14.28 4.56 -6.41
N LEU A 177 -14.32 3.41 -7.08
CA LEU A 177 -13.90 2.10 -6.57
C LEU A 177 -12.37 1.91 -6.55
N GLN A 178 -11.63 2.60 -7.43
CA GLN A 178 -10.17 2.46 -7.57
C GLN A 178 -9.44 3.79 -7.35
N GLN A 179 -9.66 4.42 -6.19
CA GLN A 179 -9.02 5.68 -5.84
C GLN A 179 -7.58 5.53 -5.31
N GLN A 180 -6.72 4.76 -6.00
CA GLN A 180 -5.35 4.56 -5.54
C GLN A 180 -4.61 5.91 -5.37
N GLU A 181 -4.79 6.86 -6.29
CA GLU A 181 -4.21 8.21 -6.19
C GLU A 181 -4.74 9.00 -4.98
N THR A 182 -6.01 8.82 -4.61
CA THR A 182 -6.58 9.52 -3.44
C THR A 182 -6.10 8.86 -2.15
N LEU A 183 -6.09 7.52 -2.08
CA LEU A 183 -5.56 6.77 -0.95
C LEU A 183 -4.06 7.05 -0.73
N ASP A 184 -3.29 7.18 -1.81
CA ASP A 184 -1.87 7.53 -1.74
C ASP A 184 -1.62 8.99 -1.34
N SER A 185 -2.62 9.87 -1.51
CA SER A 185 -2.57 11.24 -0.97
C SER A 185 -2.85 11.30 0.53
N LEU A 186 -3.45 10.25 1.11
CA LEU A 186 -3.72 10.18 2.55
C LEU A 186 -2.44 9.81 3.32
N PRO A 187 -2.27 10.31 4.56
CA PRO A 187 -1.22 9.84 5.45
C PRO A 187 -1.28 8.32 5.66
N LYS A 188 -0.11 7.67 5.77
CA LYS A 188 0.01 6.20 5.92
C LYS A 188 -0.91 5.64 7.02
N ALA A 189 -1.00 6.30 8.17
CA ALA A 189 -1.84 5.85 9.28
C ALA A 189 -3.33 5.72 8.90
N ILE A 190 -3.88 6.72 8.18
CA ILE A 190 -5.29 6.70 7.76
C ILE A 190 -5.50 5.59 6.72
N ARG A 191 -4.57 5.45 5.77
CA ARG A 191 -4.61 4.38 4.76
C ARG A 191 -4.59 3.00 5.40
N SER A 192 -3.68 2.77 6.35
CA SER A 192 -3.60 1.53 7.12
C SER A 192 -4.90 1.23 7.86
N SER A 193 -5.51 2.21 8.53
CA SER A 193 -6.79 2.03 9.23
C SER A 193 -7.94 1.69 8.26
N ILE A 194 -7.98 2.30 7.08
CA ILE A 194 -8.97 1.98 6.04
C ILE A 194 -8.76 0.54 5.55
N SER A 195 -7.54 0.16 5.18
CA SER A 195 -7.23 -1.21 4.73
C SER A 195 -7.58 -2.25 5.80
N HIS A 196 -7.25 -1.97 7.06
CA HIS A 196 -7.60 -2.83 8.19
C HIS A 196 -9.11 -3.04 8.29
N TYR A 197 -9.90 -1.94 8.29
CA TYR A 197 -11.36 -2.03 8.37
C TYR A 197 -11.97 -2.82 7.20
N LEU A 198 -11.44 -2.65 5.99
CA LEU A 198 -11.98 -3.29 4.79
C LEU A 198 -11.60 -4.77 4.66
N PHE A 199 -10.37 -5.14 5.02
CA PHE A 199 -9.79 -6.42 4.59
C PHE A 199 -9.32 -7.33 5.72
N TYR A 200 -9.18 -6.85 6.96
CA TYR A 200 -8.67 -7.67 8.07
C TYR A 200 -9.49 -8.96 8.26
N SER A 201 -10.82 -8.85 8.29
CA SER A 201 -11.72 -10.00 8.48
C SER A 201 -11.66 -11.06 7.37
N LEU A 202 -11.20 -10.68 6.17
CA LEU A 202 -10.97 -11.60 5.07
C LEU A 202 -9.61 -12.28 5.25
N VAL A 203 -8.56 -11.49 5.46
CA VAL A 203 -7.17 -11.98 5.55
C VAL A 203 -6.97 -12.92 6.73
N ASP A 204 -7.63 -12.65 7.86
CA ASP A 204 -7.63 -13.52 9.05
C ASP A 204 -8.17 -14.94 8.77
N LYS A 205 -9.11 -15.08 7.82
CA LYS A 205 -9.73 -16.37 7.46
C LYS A 205 -8.98 -17.13 6.37
N VAL A 206 -7.90 -16.57 5.84
CA VAL A 206 -7.13 -17.21 4.77
C VAL A 206 -6.27 -18.32 5.36
N TYR A 207 -6.28 -19.52 4.73
CA TYR A 207 -5.61 -20.72 5.27
C TYR A 207 -4.15 -20.47 5.69
N LEU A 208 -3.41 -19.69 4.90
CA LEU A 208 -1.99 -19.41 5.13
C LEU A 208 -1.73 -18.66 6.44
N PHE A 209 -2.69 -17.83 6.89
CA PHE A 209 -2.53 -16.95 8.04
C PHE A 209 -3.25 -17.42 9.31
N HIS A 210 -3.73 -18.66 9.34
CA HIS A 210 -4.36 -19.20 10.55
C HIS A 210 -3.34 -19.29 11.69
N GLY A 211 -3.71 -18.77 12.87
CA GLY A 211 -2.88 -18.81 14.08
C GLY A 211 -1.68 -17.85 14.07
N VAL A 212 -1.64 -16.92 13.13
CA VAL A 212 -0.63 -15.85 13.06
C VAL A 212 -1.01 -14.70 14.02
N SER A 213 -0.01 -13.98 14.53
CA SER A 213 -0.24 -12.82 15.39
C SER A 213 -1.06 -11.70 14.74
N ASN A 214 -1.84 -10.99 15.56
CA ASN A 214 -2.59 -9.81 15.12
C ASN A 214 -1.69 -8.69 14.61
N ASP A 215 -0.49 -8.57 15.17
CA ASP A 215 0.49 -7.56 14.77
C ASP A 215 1.00 -7.81 13.35
N LEU A 216 1.32 -9.07 12.99
CA LEU A 216 1.67 -9.41 11.62
C LEU A 216 0.51 -9.17 10.67
N LEU A 217 -0.70 -9.61 11.02
CA LEU A 217 -1.88 -9.41 10.19
C LEU A 217 -2.13 -7.92 9.91
N PHE A 218 -2.00 -7.08 10.93
CA PHE A 218 -2.13 -5.63 10.78
C PHE A 218 -1.09 -5.06 9.82
N GLN A 219 0.18 -5.49 9.92
CA GLN A 219 1.25 -5.07 9.02
C GLN A 219 1.01 -5.53 7.58
N LEU A 220 0.58 -6.78 7.38
CA LEU A 220 0.27 -7.35 6.08
C LEU A 220 -0.87 -6.59 5.40
N VAL A 221 -2.01 -6.45 6.08
CA VAL A 221 -3.20 -5.77 5.56
C VAL A 221 -2.90 -4.31 5.21
N SER A 222 -2.02 -3.65 5.97
CA SER A 222 -1.62 -2.26 5.73
C SER A 222 -0.84 -2.04 4.43
N GLU A 223 -0.11 -3.05 3.96
CA GLU A 223 0.72 -2.98 2.74
C GLU A 223 0.05 -3.64 1.52
N MET A 224 -1.05 -4.37 1.72
CA MET A 224 -1.86 -4.94 0.63
C MET A 224 -2.55 -3.85 -0.20
N LYS A 225 -2.60 -4.07 -1.52
CA LYS A 225 -3.26 -3.16 -2.48
C LYS A 225 -4.43 -3.85 -3.16
N ALA A 226 -5.59 -3.19 -3.18
CA ALA A 226 -6.75 -3.70 -3.88
C ALA A 226 -6.70 -3.35 -5.37
N GLU A 227 -6.82 -4.36 -6.23
CA GLU A 227 -6.84 -4.24 -7.69
C GLU A 227 -8.10 -4.90 -8.25
N TYR A 228 -8.67 -4.34 -9.32
CA TYR A 228 -9.85 -4.86 -9.99
C TYR A 228 -9.49 -5.40 -11.37
N PHE A 229 -9.96 -6.61 -11.66
CA PHE A 229 -9.70 -7.30 -12.92
C PHE A 229 -11.02 -7.60 -13.64
N PRO A 230 -11.14 -7.28 -14.94
CA PRO A 230 -12.29 -7.64 -15.76
C PRO A 230 -12.33 -9.16 -15.99
N PRO A 231 -13.46 -9.72 -16.47
CA PRO A 231 -13.54 -11.13 -16.83
C PRO A 231 -12.59 -11.48 -17.99
N LYS A 232 -12.08 -12.71 -17.98
CA LYS A 232 -11.18 -13.31 -18.98
C LYS A 232 -9.80 -12.64 -19.06
N GLU A 233 -9.39 -11.99 -17.98
CA GLU A 233 -8.03 -11.44 -17.84
C GLU A 233 -7.14 -12.47 -17.15
N ASP A 234 -5.95 -12.67 -17.70
CA ASP A 234 -4.92 -13.53 -17.11
C ASP A 234 -4.15 -12.69 -16.07
N VAL A 235 -4.38 -12.99 -14.79
CA VAL A 235 -3.78 -12.28 -13.64
C VAL A 235 -2.35 -12.74 -13.39
N ILE A 236 -2.13 -14.05 -13.52
CA ILE A 236 -0.83 -14.70 -13.39
C ILE A 236 -0.64 -15.59 -14.61
N LEU A 237 0.54 -15.60 -15.20
CA LEU A 237 0.87 -16.50 -16.30
C LEU A 237 1.65 -17.72 -15.81
N GLN A 238 1.38 -18.87 -16.40
CA GLN A 238 2.16 -20.09 -16.17
C GLN A 238 3.63 -19.86 -16.54
N ASN A 239 4.53 -20.37 -15.69
CA ASN A 239 6.00 -20.22 -15.79
C ASN A 239 6.52 -18.78 -15.60
N GLU A 240 5.67 -17.84 -15.20
CA GLU A 240 6.11 -16.50 -14.81
C GLU A 240 6.89 -16.55 -13.49
N ALA A 241 7.87 -15.65 -13.33
CA ALA A 241 8.57 -15.50 -12.07
C ALA A 241 7.63 -14.98 -10.97
N PRO A 242 7.70 -15.52 -9.73
CA PRO A 242 6.77 -15.18 -8.67
C PRO A 242 7.10 -13.82 -8.04
N THR A 243 6.44 -12.76 -8.51
CA THR A 243 6.62 -11.38 -8.04
C THR A 243 5.67 -11.05 -6.89
N ASP A 244 4.40 -11.42 -7.03
CA ASP A 244 3.30 -11.09 -6.13
C ASP A 244 2.40 -12.32 -5.95
N PHE A 245 1.65 -12.33 -4.85
CA PHE A 245 0.50 -13.22 -4.69
C PHE A 245 -0.74 -12.39 -4.41
N TYR A 246 -1.90 -13.01 -4.62
CA TYR A 246 -3.19 -12.36 -4.56
C TYR A 246 -4.14 -13.10 -3.63
N ILE A 247 -4.98 -12.37 -2.91
CA ILE A 247 -6.13 -12.90 -2.15
C ILE A 247 -7.39 -12.47 -2.88
N LEU A 248 -8.28 -13.41 -3.20
CA LEU A 248 -9.50 -13.10 -3.92
C LEU A 248 -10.57 -12.57 -2.96
N VAL A 249 -10.89 -11.27 -3.03
CA VAL A 249 -11.90 -10.63 -2.18
C VAL A 249 -13.30 -10.93 -2.69
N THR A 250 -13.54 -10.60 -3.96
CA THR A 250 -14.80 -10.85 -4.64
C THR A 250 -14.54 -11.36 -6.05
N GLY A 251 -15.45 -12.17 -6.59
CA GLY A 251 -15.31 -12.72 -7.93
C GLY A 251 -15.00 -14.21 -7.95
N ALA A 252 -14.37 -14.68 -9.02
CA ALA A 252 -13.92 -16.06 -9.21
C ALA A 252 -12.86 -16.10 -10.30
N ALA A 253 -11.89 -17.00 -10.18
CA ALA A 253 -10.82 -17.20 -11.15
C ALA A 253 -10.59 -18.69 -11.44
N ASP A 254 -10.40 -19.03 -12.71
CA ASP A 254 -10.07 -20.38 -13.15
C ASP A 254 -8.55 -20.57 -13.15
N LEU A 255 -8.09 -21.69 -12.61
CA LEU A 255 -6.70 -22.15 -12.66
C LEU A 255 -6.52 -22.96 -13.94
N VAL A 256 -5.73 -22.46 -14.87
CA VAL A 256 -5.57 -22.98 -16.23
C VAL A 256 -4.14 -23.45 -16.45
N VAL A 257 -3.98 -24.63 -17.06
CA VAL A 257 -2.67 -25.14 -17.50
C VAL A 257 -2.69 -25.35 -18.99
N LEU A 258 -1.58 -24.98 -19.63
CA LEU A 258 -1.33 -25.32 -21.01
C LEU A 258 -0.71 -26.71 -21.10
N LYS A 259 -1.49 -27.73 -21.50
CA LYS A 259 -0.99 -29.09 -21.79
C LYS A 259 -1.12 -29.38 -23.28
N ASN A 260 -0.04 -29.79 -23.94
CA ASN A 260 -0.01 -30.18 -25.35
C ASN A 260 -0.62 -29.14 -26.32
N GLY A 261 -0.49 -27.84 -25.99
CA GLY A 261 -1.04 -26.74 -26.79
C GLY A 261 -2.53 -26.46 -26.57
N ALA A 262 -3.20 -27.18 -25.66
CA ALA A 262 -4.58 -26.91 -25.25
C ALA A 262 -4.64 -26.38 -23.81
N GLU A 263 -5.49 -25.37 -23.59
CA GLU A 263 -5.80 -24.86 -22.25
C GLU A 263 -6.75 -25.82 -21.53
N GLN A 264 -6.37 -26.29 -20.34
CA GLN A 264 -7.22 -27.11 -19.47
C GLN A 264 -7.42 -26.42 -18.12
N VAL A 265 -8.68 -26.31 -17.68
CA VAL A 265 -9.03 -25.80 -16.35
C VAL A 265 -8.85 -26.91 -15.32
N ILE A 266 -8.01 -26.68 -14.32
CA ILE A 266 -7.68 -27.63 -13.25
C ILE A 266 -8.51 -27.36 -11.98
N GLY A 267 -8.86 -26.10 -11.74
CA GLY A 267 -9.63 -25.71 -10.57
C GLY A 267 -10.24 -24.31 -10.70
N GLU A 268 -11.07 -23.94 -9.74
CA GLU A 268 -11.68 -22.61 -9.62
C GLU A 268 -11.39 -22.05 -8.23
N ALA A 269 -10.74 -20.88 -8.17
CA ALA A 269 -10.52 -20.09 -6.97
C ALA A 269 -11.72 -19.18 -6.69
N LYS A 270 -12.15 -19.18 -5.43
CA LYS A 270 -13.30 -18.45 -4.90
C LYS A 270 -12.87 -17.37 -3.91
N SER A 271 -13.84 -16.60 -3.43
CA SER A 271 -13.60 -15.56 -2.43
C SER A 271 -13.00 -16.16 -1.16
N GLY A 272 -11.90 -15.57 -0.69
CA GLY A 272 -11.07 -16.07 0.42
C GLY A 272 -9.87 -16.90 -0.01
N ASP A 273 -9.81 -17.36 -1.26
CA ASP A 273 -8.70 -18.19 -1.74
C ASP A 273 -7.47 -17.34 -2.07
N LEU A 274 -6.29 -17.93 -1.82
CA LEU A 274 -4.99 -17.41 -2.21
C LEU A 274 -4.61 -17.90 -3.59
N ILE A 275 -3.86 -17.06 -4.30
CA ILE A 275 -3.36 -17.36 -5.63
C ILE A 275 -1.92 -16.86 -5.78
N GLY A 276 -1.03 -17.77 -6.19
CA GLY A 276 0.38 -17.48 -6.48
C GLY A 276 1.32 -17.56 -5.28
N GLU A 277 0.79 -17.95 -4.11
CA GLU A 277 1.50 -18.08 -2.85
C GLU A 277 2.58 -19.16 -2.88
N ILE A 278 2.35 -20.28 -3.58
CA ILE A 278 3.36 -21.34 -3.75
C ILE A 278 4.59 -20.79 -4.46
N GLY A 279 4.39 -20.01 -5.54
CA GLY A 279 5.49 -19.38 -6.27
C GLY A 279 6.25 -18.41 -5.38
N VAL A 280 5.54 -17.57 -4.64
CA VAL A 280 6.16 -16.56 -3.75
C VAL A 280 6.91 -17.22 -2.58
N LEU A 281 6.35 -18.22 -1.92
CA LEU A 281 6.98 -18.85 -0.76
C LEU A 281 8.13 -19.77 -1.15
N CYS A 282 7.97 -20.56 -2.22
CA CYS A 282 8.95 -21.56 -2.64
C CYS A 282 9.98 -21.05 -3.65
N TYR A 283 9.87 -19.80 -4.10
CA TYR A 283 10.68 -19.22 -5.19
C TYR A 283 10.69 -20.08 -6.45
N ARG A 284 9.50 -20.50 -6.88
CA ARG A 284 9.30 -21.30 -8.09
C ARG A 284 8.47 -20.55 -9.12
N PRO A 285 8.67 -20.81 -10.43
CA PRO A 285 7.78 -20.30 -11.46
C PRO A 285 6.33 -20.70 -11.19
N GLN A 286 5.39 -19.84 -11.57
CA GLN A 286 3.97 -20.06 -11.32
C GLN A 286 3.47 -21.32 -12.04
N LEU A 287 2.84 -22.22 -11.29
CA LEU A 287 2.44 -23.54 -11.79
C LEU A 287 1.30 -23.47 -12.79
N PHE A 288 0.41 -22.49 -12.60
CA PHE A 288 -0.85 -22.35 -13.33
C PHE A 288 -1.00 -20.90 -13.80
N SER A 289 -1.64 -20.72 -14.95
CA SER A 289 -2.19 -19.43 -15.33
C SER A 289 -3.49 -19.21 -14.56
N VAL A 290 -3.71 -18.00 -14.09
CA VAL A 290 -4.91 -17.65 -13.31
C VAL A 290 -5.74 -16.70 -14.16
N ARG A 291 -6.93 -17.13 -14.58
CA ARG A 291 -7.81 -16.34 -15.42
C ARG A 291 -9.09 -15.96 -14.70
N THR A 292 -9.42 -14.69 -14.62
CA THR A 292 -10.68 -14.25 -14.02
C THR A 292 -11.89 -14.74 -14.84
N LYS A 293 -12.94 -15.17 -14.15
CA LYS A 293 -14.21 -15.61 -14.77
C LYS A 293 -15.24 -14.50 -14.84
N ARG A 294 -15.22 -13.62 -13.83
CA ARG A 294 -16.08 -12.45 -13.65
C ARG A 294 -15.24 -11.27 -13.14
N LEU A 295 -15.83 -10.08 -13.09
CA LEU A 295 -15.22 -8.93 -12.42
C LEU A 295 -14.79 -9.36 -11.01
N SER A 296 -13.49 -9.26 -10.74
CA SER A 296 -12.90 -9.78 -9.52
C SER A 296 -12.05 -8.70 -8.86
N GLN A 297 -12.17 -8.59 -7.53
CA GLN A 297 -11.34 -7.73 -6.70
C GLN A 297 -10.30 -8.61 -6.01
N LEU A 298 -9.03 -8.30 -6.24
CA LEU A 298 -7.89 -9.03 -5.69
C LEU A 298 -7.07 -8.12 -4.78
N LEU A 299 -6.62 -8.65 -3.65
CA LEU A 299 -5.63 -7.99 -2.79
C LEU A 299 -4.26 -8.50 -3.16
N ARG A 300 -3.45 -7.63 -3.75
CA ARG A 300 -2.08 -7.90 -4.13
C ARG A 300 -1.14 -7.64 -2.96
N LEU A 301 -0.21 -8.58 -2.72
CA LEU A 301 0.94 -8.37 -1.86
C LEU A 301 2.23 -8.76 -2.57
N ASN A 302 3.22 -7.88 -2.50
CA ASN A 302 4.51 -8.10 -3.13
C ASN A 302 5.40 -9.02 -2.30
N ARG A 303 6.12 -9.93 -2.97
CA ARG A 303 7.09 -10.86 -2.36
C ARG A 303 8.05 -10.17 -1.41
N THR A 304 8.70 -9.09 -1.84
CA THR A 304 9.72 -8.42 -1.02
C THR A 304 9.12 -7.79 0.23
N THR A 305 7.95 -7.19 0.10
CA THR A 305 7.23 -6.58 1.23
C THR A 305 6.75 -7.64 2.20
N PHE A 306 6.19 -8.74 1.69
CA PHE A 306 5.80 -9.88 2.48
C PHE A 306 6.97 -10.47 3.27
N LEU A 307 8.09 -10.79 2.60
CA LEU A 307 9.26 -11.36 3.26
C LEU A 307 9.86 -10.42 4.31
N ASN A 308 9.91 -9.11 4.05
CA ASN A 308 10.39 -8.13 5.03
C ASN A 308 9.49 -8.07 6.28
N ILE A 309 8.16 -8.15 6.10
CA ILE A 309 7.20 -8.16 7.21
C ILE A 309 7.33 -9.45 8.04
N VAL A 310 7.47 -10.59 7.37
CA VAL A 310 7.67 -11.89 8.03
C VAL A 310 9.04 -11.96 8.71
N GLN A 311 10.07 -11.32 8.16
CA GLN A 311 11.40 -11.25 8.79
C GLN A 311 11.41 -10.49 10.11
N ALA A 312 10.53 -9.50 10.28
CA ALA A 312 10.36 -8.84 11.56
C ALA A 312 9.65 -9.72 12.61
N ASN A 313 9.00 -10.81 12.19
CA ASN A 313 8.17 -11.69 13.02
C ASN A 313 8.44 -13.17 12.68
N VAL A 314 9.67 -13.64 12.96
CA VAL A 314 10.14 -14.99 12.57
C VAL A 314 9.26 -16.12 13.11
N GLY A 315 8.70 -15.94 14.31
CA GLY A 315 7.74 -16.88 14.91
C GLY A 315 6.52 -17.11 14.03
N ASP A 316 5.91 -16.05 13.49
CA ASP A 316 4.77 -16.17 12.60
C ASP A 316 5.15 -16.72 11.21
N GLY A 317 6.36 -16.42 10.72
CA GLY A 317 6.88 -17.01 9.48
C GLY A 317 6.92 -18.54 9.53
N THR A 318 7.20 -19.08 10.72
CA THR A 318 7.16 -20.51 11.00
C THR A 318 5.73 -21.07 10.87
N VAL A 319 4.74 -20.38 11.43
CA VAL A 319 3.32 -20.76 11.37
C VAL A 319 2.83 -20.77 9.92
N ILE A 320 3.16 -19.72 9.16
CA ILE A 320 2.84 -19.59 7.73
C ILE A 320 3.36 -20.80 6.92
N MET A 321 4.62 -21.21 7.16
CA MET A 321 5.20 -22.36 6.46
C MET A 321 4.52 -23.67 6.84
N ASN A 322 4.19 -23.87 8.12
CA ASN A 322 3.42 -25.03 8.56
C ASN A 322 2.04 -25.10 7.89
N ASN A 323 1.32 -23.97 7.84
CA ASN A 323 0.03 -23.89 7.17
C ASN A 323 0.14 -24.25 5.68
N LEU A 324 1.18 -23.78 4.99
CA LEU A 324 1.43 -24.15 3.60
C LEU A 324 1.68 -25.66 3.44
N LEU A 325 2.57 -26.23 4.25
CA LEU A 325 2.91 -27.66 4.15
C LEU A 325 1.71 -28.54 4.47
N GLN A 326 0.91 -28.17 5.47
CA GLN A 326 -0.32 -28.90 5.81
C GLN A 326 -1.33 -28.82 4.66
N HIS A 327 -1.56 -27.63 4.11
CA HIS A 327 -2.44 -27.46 2.95
C HIS A 327 -1.99 -28.29 1.74
N LEU A 328 -0.69 -28.34 1.45
CA LEU A 328 -0.15 -29.18 0.37
C LEU A 328 -0.30 -30.68 0.64
N LYS A 329 -0.27 -31.13 1.90
CA LYS A 329 -0.53 -32.54 2.27
C LYS A 329 -2.00 -32.91 2.12
N ASP A 330 -2.90 -31.96 2.40
CA ASP A 330 -4.34 -32.17 2.32
C ASP A 330 -4.82 -32.20 0.86
N LEU A 331 -4.16 -31.45 -0.03
CA LEU A 331 -4.35 -31.49 -1.47
C LEU A 331 -3.75 -32.78 -2.08
N LYS A 332 -4.55 -33.84 -2.14
CA LYS A 332 -4.22 -35.14 -2.79
C LYS A 332 -4.14 -35.05 -4.33
N ASP A 333 -3.47 -34.03 -4.86
CA ASP A 333 -3.21 -33.84 -6.29
C ASP A 333 -1.76 -34.27 -6.60
N PRO A 334 -1.51 -35.12 -7.62
CA PRO A 334 -0.15 -35.52 -8.01
C PRO A 334 0.81 -34.36 -8.27
N ILE A 335 0.31 -33.23 -8.78
CA ILE A 335 1.14 -32.02 -8.98
C ILE A 335 1.52 -31.43 -7.62
N MET A 336 0.58 -31.36 -6.68
CA MET A 336 0.82 -30.81 -5.34
C MET A 336 1.70 -31.70 -4.49
N GLU A 337 1.60 -33.03 -4.63
CA GLU A 337 2.53 -33.98 -3.98
C GLU A 337 3.98 -33.77 -4.46
N GLY A 338 4.18 -33.55 -5.76
CA GLY A 338 5.50 -33.20 -6.31
C GLY A 338 6.01 -31.86 -5.78
N VAL A 339 5.12 -30.87 -5.70
CA VAL A 339 5.41 -29.54 -5.13
C VAL A 339 5.82 -29.66 -3.68
N LEU A 340 5.08 -30.42 -2.87
CA LEU A 340 5.35 -30.70 -1.46
C LEU A 340 6.72 -31.34 -1.27
N LEU A 341 7.01 -32.42 -1.99
CA LEU A 341 8.28 -33.14 -1.89
C LEU A 341 9.46 -32.22 -2.22
N GLU A 342 9.34 -31.40 -3.26
CA GLU A 342 10.37 -30.43 -3.61
C GLU A 342 10.47 -29.30 -2.56
N THR A 343 9.36 -28.80 -2.01
CA THR A 343 9.37 -27.81 -0.91
C THR A 343 10.10 -28.38 0.30
N GLU A 344 9.79 -29.60 0.70
CA GLU A 344 10.45 -30.27 1.83
C GLU A 344 11.95 -30.46 1.57
N ASN A 345 12.34 -30.85 0.35
CA ASN A 345 13.74 -30.93 -0.05
C ASN A 345 14.44 -29.56 -0.06
N MET A 346 13.75 -28.48 -0.46
CA MET A 346 14.30 -27.12 -0.42
C MET A 346 14.47 -26.62 1.01
N LEU A 347 13.53 -26.96 1.90
CA LEU A 347 13.60 -26.69 3.33
C LEU A 347 14.77 -27.45 3.96
N ALA A 348 14.90 -28.75 3.76
CA ALA A 348 16.02 -29.55 4.27
C ALA A 348 17.40 -29.06 3.77
N ARG A 349 17.43 -28.43 2.59
CA ARG A 349 18.64 -27.81 2.02
C ARG A 349 18.78 -26.32 2.34
N GLY A 350 17.85 -25.74 3.11
CA GLY A 350 17.89 -24.36 3.59
C GLY A 350 17.80 -23.34 2.47
N ARG A 351 17.32 -23.72 1.28
CA ARG A 351 17.26 -22.85 0.09
C ARG A 351 16.01 -21.96 0.05
N MET A 352 15.33 -21.82 1.18
CA MET A 352 14.13 -21.01 1.31
C MET A 352 14.50 -19.62 1.82
N ASP A 353 13.93 -18.58 1.20
CA ASP A 353 14.12 -17.18 1.61
C ASP A 353 13.25 -16.79 2.81
N LEU A 354 12.29 -17.65 3.18
CA LEU A 354 11.43 -17.41 4.33
C LEU A 354 12.24 -17.57 5.63
N PRO A 355 12.20 -16.60 6.57
CA PRO A 355 12.89 -16.72 7.83
C PRO A 355 12.16 -17.75 8.69
N LEU A 356 12.89 -18.80 9.07
CA LEU A 356 12.40 -19.92 9.88
C LEU A 356 13.14 -19.93 11.21
N SER A 357 12.44 -20.28 12.29
CA SER A 357 13.03 -20.42 13.62
C SER A 357 13.80 -21.74 13.76
N LEU A 358 14.78 -21.79 14.68
CA LEU A 358 15.41 -23.05 15.08
C LEU A 358 14.39 -24.03 15.69
N CYS A 359 13.43 -23.50 16.45
CA CYS A 359 12.32 -24.26 17.01
C CYS A 359 11.55 -25.03 15.92
N PHE A 360 11.32 -24.44 14.75
CA PHE A 360 10.68 -25.13 13.62
C PHE A 360 11.44 -26.39 13.18
N ALA A 361 12.76 -26.28 13.01
CA ALA A 361 13.58 -27.41 12.60
C ALA A 361 13.61 -28.50 13.69
N ALA A 362 13.67 -28.11 14.97
CA ALA A 362 13.61 -29.02 16.11
C ALA A 362 12.25 -29.74 16.22
N ILE A 363 11.12 -29.05 16.00
CA ILE A 363 9.77 -29.67 16.00
C ILE A 363 9.69 -30.80 14.98
N ARG A 364 10.34 -30.60 13.82
CA ARG A 364 10.35 -31.57 12.72
C ARG A 364 11.40 -32.68 12.89
N GLY A 365 12.35 -32.52 13.81
CA GLY A 365 13.53 -33.38 13.90
C GLY A 365 14.43 -33.29 12.66
N ASP A 366 14.40 -32.17 11.92
CA ASP A 366 15.18 -32.00 10.69
C ASP A 366 16.58 -31.46 11.02
N GLU A 367 17.51 -32.39 11.26
CA GLU A 367 18.92 -32.10 11.58
C GLU A 367 19.61 -31.26 10.50
N LEU A 368 19.32 -31.51 9.22
CA LEU A 368 19.99 -30.83 8.10
C LEU A 368 19.58 -29.36 8.05
N LEU A 369 18.27 -29.09 8.16
CA LEU A 369 17.77 -27.73 8.23
C LEU A 369 18.31 -27.03 9.48
N LEU A 370 18.29 -27.69 10.63
CA LEU A 370 18.80 -27.14 11.89
C LEU A 370 20.28 -26.74 11.78
N ASN A 371 21.13 -27.61 11.23
CA ASN A 371 22.56 -27.35 11.04
C ASN A 371 22.82 -26.18 10.11
N GLN A 372 22.02 -26.04 9.06
CA GLN A 372 22.16 -24.92 8.14
C GLN A 372 21.72 -23.59 8.73
N LEU A 373 20.64 -23.58 9.53
CA LEU A 373 20.20 -22.39 10.25
C LEU A 373 21.27 -21.95 11.26
N LEU A 374 21.86 -22.88 12.01
CA LEU A 374 22.96 -22.60 12.94
C LEU A 374 24.22 -22.09 12.20
N LYS A 375 24.59 -22.69 11.06
CA LYS A 375 25.70 -22.20 10.21
C LYS A 375 25.49 -20.79 9.66
N ARG A 376 24.24 -20.36 9.51
CA ARG A 376 23.90 -18.97 9.13
C ARG A 376 24.03 -17.97 10.27
N GLY A 377 24.29 -18.44 11.49
CA GLY A 377 24.51 -17.62 12.67
C GLY A 377 23.24 -17.31 13.46
N LEU A 378 22.18 -18.14 13.34
CA LEU A 378 21.06 -18.06 14.28
C LEU A 378 21.55 -18.45 15.68
N ASP A 379 21.09 -17.73 16.70
CA ASP A 379 21.48 -17.99 18.08
C ASP A 379 20.75 -19.25 18.58
N PRO A 380 21.47 -20.31 19.02
CA PRO A 380 20.88 -21.55 19.51
C PRO A 380 19.98 -21.37 20.74
N ASN A 381 20.10 -20.25 21.44
CA ASN A 381 19.31 -19.91 22.62
C ASN A 381 18.08 -19.07 22.32
N GLU A 382 17.79 -18.79 21.04
CA GLU A 382 16.51 -18.18 20.68
C GLU A 382 15.34 -19.03 21.17
N SER A 383 14.39 -18.38 21.80
CA SER A 383 13.18 -18.97 22.35
C SER A 383 11.95 -18.55 21.57
N ASP A 384 10.93 -19.39 21.59
CA ASP A 384 9.61 -19.06 21.07
C ASP A 384 8.83 -18.13 22.02
N ASN A 385 7.58 -17.81 21.67
CA ASN A 385 6.71 -16.94 22.47
C ASN A 385 6.43 -17.48 23.89
N ASN A 386 6.69 -18.76 24.16
CA ASN A 386 6.52 -19.39 25.47
C ASN A 386 7.87 -19.51 26.21
N GLY A 387 8.95 -18.95 25.68
CA GLY A 387 10.29 -19.07 26.26
C GLY A 387 10.97 -20.40 25.97
N ARG A 388 10.39 -21.28 25.13
CA ARG A 388 11.01 -22.58 24.81
C ARG A 388 12.06 -22.42 23.74
N SER A 389 13.29 -22.83 24.04
CA SER A 389 14.38 -22.90 23.06
C SER A 389 14.24 -24.14 22.16
N ALA A 390 14.95 -24.14 21.04
CA ALA A 390 15.03 -25.31 20.16
C ALA A 390 15.50 -26.57 20.92
N LEU A 391 16.32 -26.40 21.96
CA LEU A 391 16.81 -27.49 22.81
C LEU A 391 15.68 -28.13 23.63
N HIS A 392 14.77 -27.33 24.21
CA HIS A 392 13.58 -27.86 24.91
C HIS A 392 12.77 -28.78 24.00
N ILE A 393 12.52 -28.31 22.77
CA ILE A 393 11.71 -29.04 21.79
C ILE A 393 12.41 -30.32 21.34
N ALA A 394 13.70 -30.24 20.99
CA ALA A 394 14.48 -31.40 20.58
C ALA A 394 14.53 -32.48 21.68
N SER A 395 14.67 -32.05 22.94
CA SER A 395 14.65 -32.92 24.11
C SER A 395 13.29 -33.56 24.34
N SER A 396 12.21 -32.80 24.22
CA SER A 396 10.83 -33.30 24.32
C SER A 396 10.49 -34.31 23.21
N LYS A 397 11.03 -34.12 22.01
CA LYS A 397 10.77 -34.98 20.83
C LYS A 397 11.65 -36.23 20.73
N GLY A 398 12.67 -36.38 21.58
CA GLY A 398 13.57 -37.52 21.49
C GLY A 398 14.58 -37.43 20.33
N SER A 399 14.87 -36.23 19.82
CA SER A 399 15.76 -36.05 18.67
C SER A 399 17.23 -35.89 19.09
N GLU A 400 17.92 -37.00 19.32
CA GLU A 400 19.32 -37.05 19.79
C GLU A 400 20.27 -36.21 18.94
N ASN A 401 20.23 -36.36 17.61
CA ASN A 401 21.11 -35.60 16.70
C ASN A 401 20.87 -34.09 16.79
N CYS A 402 19.62 -33.67 16.94
CA CYS A 402 19.28 -32.25 17.08
C CYS A 402 19.81 -31.69 18.40
N VAL A 403 19.72 -32.45 19.50
CA VAL A 403 20.27 -32.08 20.81
C VAL A 403 21.79 -31.95 20.74
N LEU A 404 22.49 -32.94 20.17
CA LEU A 404 23.95 -32.89 20.00
C LEU A 404 24.38 -31.65 19.22
N LEU A 405 23.73 -31.41 18.08
CA LEU A 405 24.04 -30.28 17.22
C LEU A 405 23.77 -28.94 17.90
N LEU A 406 22.68 -28.80 18.66
CA LEU A 406 22.40 -27.56 19.40
C LEU A 406 23.46 -27.30 20.48
N LEU A 407 23.86 -28.33 21.22
CA LEU A 407 24.91 -28.24 22.24
C LEU A 407 26.28 -27.89 21.62
N ASP A 408 26.63 -28.48 20.47
CA ASP A 408 27.87 -28.20 19.73
C ASP A 408 27.97 -26.72 19.30
N TYR A 409 26.83 -26.08 19.02
CA TYR A 409 26.76 -24.65 18.68
C TYR A 409 26.59 -23.74 19.90
N GLY A 410 26.59 -24.29 21.12
CA GLY A 410 26.55 -23.52 22.37
C GLY A 410 25.16 -23.22 22.92
N ALA A 411 24.17 -24.08 22.64
CA ALA A 411 22.88 -24.03 23.34
C ALA A 411 23.08 -24.22 24.86
N ASP A 412 22.39 -23.41 25.66
CA ASP A 412 22.39 -23.51 27.12
C ASP A 412 21.47 -24.64 27.58
N PRO A 413 22.02 -25.74 28.14
CA PRO A 413 21.24 -26.86 28.64
C PRO A 413 20.41 -26.52 29.88
N ASN A 414 20.63 -25.36 30.49
CA ASN A 414 19.91 -24.86 31.67
C ASN A 414 18.95 -23.70 31.35
N SER A 415 18.73 -23.41 30.06
CA SER A 415 17.72 -22.42 29.64
C SER A 415 16.34 -22.77 30.22
N ARG A 416 15.60 -21.74 30.65
CA ARG A 416 14.26 -21.91 31.26
C ARG A 416 13.18 -21.36 30.35
N ASP A 417 12.10 -22.11 30.18
CA ASP A 417 10.88 -21.59 29.56
C ASP A 417 10.04 -20.76 30.55
N SER A 418 8.89 -20.23 30.09
CA SER A 418 8.01 -19.40 30.91
C SER A 418 7.38 -20.13 32.10
N ASP A 419 7.28 -21.46 32.03
CA ASP A 419 6.78 -22.32 33.09
C ASP A 419 7.91 -22.78 34.05
N GLY A 420 9.14 -22.38 33.77
CA GLY A 420 10.32 -22.78 34.52
C GLY A 420 10.82 -24.19 34.20
N ASN A 421 10.36 -24.80 33.11
CA ASN A 421 10.89 -26.05 32.59
C ASN A 421 12.30 -25.84 32.04
N VAL A 422 13.10 -26.90 32.08
CA VAL A 422 14.44 -26.96 31.49
C VAL A 422 14.50 -28.12 30.49
N PRO A 423 15.41 -28.11 29.49
CA PRO A 423 15.50 -29.19 28.50
C PRO A 423 15.68 -30.58 29.11
N LEU A 424 16.38 -30.68 30.25
CA LEU A 424 16.55 -31.93 30.98
C LEU A 424 15.22 -32.47 31.53
N TRP A 425 14.35 -31.58 32.03
CA TRP A 425 13.03 -31.97 32.50
C TRP A 425 12.16 -32.48 31.34
N GLU A 426 12.20 -31.81 30.19
CA GLU A 426 11.47 -32.26 28.99
C GLU A 426 11.90 -33.66 28.52
N ALA A 427 13.20 -33.98 28.60
CA ALA A 427 13.70 -35.31 28.29
C ALA A 427 13.21 -36.36 29.30
N ILE A 428 13.24 -36.04 30.61
CA ILE A 428 12.81 -36.95 31.68
C ILE A 428 11.29 -37.19 31.61
N LEU A 429 10.49 -36.15 31.43
CA LEU A 429 9.03 -36.19 31.34
C LEU A 429 8.56 -37.14 30.22
N ASN A 430 9.22 -37.07 29.06
CA ASN A 430 8.91 -37.87 27.87
C ASN A 430 9.68 -39.21 27.83
N GLY A 431 10.50 -39.53 28.82
CA GLY A 431 11.20 -40.82 28.95
C GLY A 431 12.40 -41.00 28.01
N HIS A 432 13.03 -39.91 27.58
CA HIS A 432 14.19 -39.93 26.69
C HIS A 432 15.51 -40.00 27.47
N GLU A 433 15.80 -41.16 28.07
CA GLU A 433 16.97 -41.38 28.94
C GLU A 433 18.32 -41.03 28.28
N GLN A 434 18.49 -41.38 27.00
CA GLN A 434 19.73 -41.10 26.27
C GLN A 434 19.99 -39.60 26.14
N ILE A 435 18.93 -38.81 25.91
CA ILE A 435 19.01 -37.35 25.86
C ILE A 435 19.25 -36.77 27.24
N ALA A 436 18.59 -37.29 28.29
CA ALA A 436 18.82 -36.85 29.66
C ALA A 436 20.31 -37.02 30.04
N LYS A 437 20.91 -38.16 29.65
CA LYS A 437 22.34 -38.40 29.84
C LYS A 437 23.21 -37.41 29.05
N LEU A 438 22.92 -37.20 27.77
CA LEU A 438 23.66 -36.23 26.94
C LEU A 438 23.61 -34.80 27.51
N LEU A 439 22.45 -34.37 28.00
CA LEU A 439 22.28 -33.06 28.62
C LEU A 439 23.10 -32.96 29.92
N LEU A 440 23.07 -33.98 30.78
CA LEU A 440 23.86 -34.02 32.02
C LEU A 440 25.37 -33.99 31.74
N ASP A 441 25.82 -34.75 30.75
CA ASP A 441 27.23 -34.77 30.31
C ASP A 441 27.69 -33.38 29.81
N ASN A 442 26.76 -32.55 29.35
CA ASN A 442 26.98 -31.16 28.92
C ASN A 442 26.64 -30.12 30.01
N GLY A 443 26.46 -30.52 31.27
CA GLY A 443 26.29 -29.61 32.39
C GLY A 443 24.85 -29.16 32.67
N ALA A 444 23.84 -29.86 32.16
CA ALA A 444 22.45 -29.66 32.57
C ALA A 444 22.27 -29.96 34.05
N ASN A 445 21.46 -29.16 34.74
CA ASN A 445 21.11 -29.34 36.13
C ASN A 445 19.59 -29.15 36.30
N LEU A 446 18.93 -30.16 36.88
CA LEU A 446 17.48 -30.12 37.09
C LEU A 446 17.06 -29.00 38.05
N ASN A 447 17.94 -28.62 38.98
CA ASN A 447 17.71 -27.52 39.93
C ASN A 447 17.73 -26.13 39.28
N SER A 448 18.15 -26.03 38.01
CA SER A 448 18.04 -24.79 37.24
C SER A 448 16.58 -24.45 36.92
N GLY A 449 15.68 -25.45 36.89
CA GLY A 449 14.25 -25.28 36.66
C GLY A 449 13.39 -25.21 37.94
N ASP A 450 12.07 -25.26 37.78
CA ASP A 450 11.13 -25.36 38.90
C ASP A 450 10.86 -26.83 39.29
N VAL A 451 11.76 -27.37 40.13
CA VAL A 451 11.65 -28.75 40.63
C VAL A 451 10.36 -29.00 41.40
N GLY A 452 9.81 -27.97 42.07
CA GLY A 452 8.53 -28.08 42.77
C GLY A 452 7.38 -28.32 41.79
N GLN A 453 7.37 -27.58 40.67
CA GLN A 453 6.43 -27.81 39.58
C GLN A 453 6.63 -29.18 38.92
N PHE A 454 7.87 -29.63 38.73
CA PHE A 454 8.18 -30.96 38.15
C PHE A 454 7.63 -32.09 39.03
N ALA A 455 7.85 -32.02 40.34
CA ALA A 455 7.35 -33.00 41.29
C ALA A 455 5.82 -32.99 41.39
N CYS A 456 5.19 -31.80 41.37
CA CYS A 456 3.73 -31.70 41.32
C CYS A 456 3.17 -32.33 40.03
N THR A 457 3.77 -32.04 38.86
CA THR A 457 3.35 -32.61 37.57
C THR A 457 3.45 -34.14 37.57
N ALA A 458 4.52 -34.69 38.17
CA ALA A 458 4.69 -36.14 38.31
C ALA A 458 3.63 -36.78 39.23
N ALA A 459 3.28 -36.10 40.32
CA ALA A 459 2.20 -36.53 41.23
C ALA A 459 0.82 -36.44 40.57
N GLU A 460 0.53 -35.36 39.81
CA GLU A 460 -0.71 -35.17 39.04
C GLU A 460 -0.88 -36.28 37.98
N GLN A 461 0.21 -36.70 37.33
CA GLN A 461 0.18 -37.83 36.39
C GLN A 461 0.16 -39.21 37.06
N THR A 462 0.16 -39.27 38.40
CA THR A 462 0.26 -40.52 39.19
C THR A 462 1.49 -41.39 38.86
N ARG A 463 2.57 -40.77 38.37
CA ARG A 463 3.79 -41.47 37.93
C ARG A 463 4.86 -41.45 39.02
N LEU A 464 4.83 -42.44 39.91
CA LEU A 464 5.85 -42.63 40.95
C LEU A 464 7.27 -42.76 40.36
N ASP A 465 7.41 -43.42 39.21
CA ASP A 465 8.70 -43.59 38.55
C ASP A 465 9.32 -42.25 38.14
N LEU A 466 8.49 -41.28 37.73
CA LEU A 466 8.95 -39.95 37.35
C LEU A 466 9.48 -39.15 38.56
N LEU A 467 8.84 -39.31 39.73
CA LEU A 467 9.34 -38.74 40.99
C LEU A 467 10.68 -39.35 41.40
N LYS A 468 10.84 -40.67 41.23
CA LYS A 468 12.13 -41.35 41.47
C LYS A 468 13.21 -40.85 40.51
N GLU A 469 12.89 -40.62 39.24
CA GLU A 469 13.84 -40.06 38.27
C GLU A 469 14.25 -38.62 38.61
N ILE A 470 13.32 -37.76 39.05
CA ILE A 470 13.65 -36.42 39.57
C ILE A 470 14.67 -36.51 40.71
N ALA A 471 14.43 -37.40 41.69
CA ALA A 471 15.34 -37.60 42.81
C ALA A 471 16.70 -38.16 42.38
N ARG A 472 16.72 -39.11 41.43
CA ARG A 472 17.96 -39.68 40.86
C ARG A 472 18.84 -38.61 40.19
N HIS A 473 18.21 -37.63 39.54
CA HIS A 473 18.89 -36.51 38.90
C HIS A 473 19.13 -35.31 39.84
N GLY A 474 19.01 -35.50 41.16
CA GLY A 474 19.37 -34.51 42.16
C GLY A 474 18.33 -33.41 42.38
N GLY A 475 17.09 -33.62 41.93
CA GLY A 475 15.96 -32.73 42.19
C GLY A 475 15.33 -33.00 43.56
N ASP A 476 15.10 -31.94 44.33
CA ASP A 476 14.38 -32.00 45.60
C ASP A 476 12.85 -32.00 45.38
N VAL A 477 12.25 -33.19 45.43
CA VAL A 477 10.80 -33.42 45.25
C VAL A 477 9.92 -32.82 46.35
N THR A 478 10.51 -32.34 47.45
CA THR A 478 9.77 -31.76 48.58
C THR A 478 9.51 -30.26 48.42
N ARG A 479 10.12 -29.63 47.40
CA ARG A 479 9.97 -28.20 47.14
C ARG A 479 8.54 -27.84 46.73
N PRO A 480 8.01 -26.71 47.21
CA PRO A 480 6.75 -26.19 46.72
C PRO A 480 6.92 -25.54 45.34
N LYS A 481 5.88 -25.59 44.51
CA LYS A 481 5.79 -24.75 43.30
C LYS A 481 5.46 -23.30 43.67
N SER A 482 5.36 -22.40 42.69
CA SER A 482 5.14 -20.96 42.87
C SER A 482 3.95 -20.58 43.77
N ASN A 483 2.92 -21.42 43.85
CA ASN A 483 1.74 -21.20 44.69
C ASN A 483 1.81 -21.83 46.11
N GLY A 484 2.99 -22.31 46.53
CA GLY A 484 3.17 -22.96 47.83
C GLY A 484 2.73 -24.42 47.90
N THR A 485 1.98 -24.92 46.91
CA THR A 485 1.56 -26.33 46.84
C THR A 485 2.78 -27.24 46.64
N THR A 486 2.84 -28.33 47.41
CA THR A 486 3.88 -29.36 47.26
C THR A 486 3.32 -30.58 46.52
N ALA A 487 4.21 -31.44 45.99
CA ALA A 487 3.80 -32.71 45.40
C ALA A 487 2.97 -33.59 46.36
N LEU A 488 3.15 -33.41 47.68
CA LEU A 488 2.38 -34.13 48.69
C LEU A 488 0.90 -33.66 48.75
N HIS A 489 0.63 -32.36 48.57
CA HIS A 489 -0.76 -31.87 48.49
C HIS A 489 -1.49 -32.50 47.29
N VAL A 490 -0.80 -32.57 46.15
CA VAL A 490 -1.32 -33.18 44.93
C VAL A 490 -1.55 -34.68 45.13
N ALA A 491 -0.56 -35.41 45.65
CA ALA A 491 -0.68 -36.85 45.85
C ALA A 491 -1.82 -37.22 46.81
N VAL A 492 -2.08 -36.39 47.82
CA VAL A 492 -3.25 -36.53 48.71
C VAL A 492 -4.54 -36.23 47.96
N SER A 493 -4.57 -35.20 47.12
CA SER A 493 -5.76 -34.85 46.35
C SER A 493 -6.14 -35.93 45.32
N GLU A 494 -5.15 -36.61 44.76
CA GLU A 494 -5.31 -37.71 43.80
C GLU A 494 -5.48 -39.09 44.48
N ASP A 495 -5.55 -39.15 45.83
CA ASP A 495 -5.64 -40.38 46.64
C ASP A 495 -4.56 -41.45 46.31
N ASN A 496 -3.34 -41.01 46.02
CA ASN A 496 -2.26 -41.91 45.63
C ASN A 496 -1.35 -42.25 46.83
N VAL A 497 -1.72 -43.31 47.54
CA VAL A 497 -1.03 -43.81 48.75
C VAL A 497 0.45 -44.11 48.52
N ASP A 498 0.82 -44.67 47.36
CA ASP A 498 2.21 -45.03 47.04
C ASP A 498 3.10 -43.79 46.87
N ILE A 499 2.59 -42.75 46.19
CA ILE A 499 3.30 -41.49 46.04
C ILE A 499 3.38 -40.74 47.37
N VAL A 500 2.31 -40.76 48.18
CA VAL A 500 2.32 -40.19 49.53
C VAL A 500 3.41 -40.86 50.37
N ASN A 501 3.46 -42.19 50.42
CA ASN A 501 4.51 -42.93 51.13
C ASN A 501 5.91 -42.54 50.66
N TYR A 502 6.13 -42.52 49.35
CA TYR A 502 7.43 -42.15 48.80
C TYR A 502 7.83 -40.71 49.16
N LEU A 503 6.92 -39.74 49.07
CA LEU A 503 7.21 -38.35 49.42
C LEU A 503 7.48 -38.18 50.92
N LEU A 504 6.79 -38.92 51.78
CA LEU A 504 7.08 -38.97 53.23
C LEU A 504 8.48 -39.55 53.49
N ASP A 505 8.86 -40.62 52.79
CA ASP A 505 10.20 -41.20 52.87
C ASP A 505 11.29 -40.22 52.41
N GLN A 506 10.98 -39.33 51.45
CA GLN A 506 11.86 -38.24 51.02
C GLN A 506 11.84 -37.02 51.99
N GLY A 507 11.08 -37.09 53.08
CA GLY A 507 11.04 -36.04 54.10
C GLY A 507 10.06 -34.89 53.81
N ALA A 508 9.03 -35.11 53.00
CA ALA A 508 8.00 -34.11 52.76
C ALA A 508 7.22 -33.76 54.05
N ASP A 509 7.04 -32.47 54.28
CA ASP A 509 6.35 -31.95 55.46
C ASP A 509 4.82 -32.02 55.28
N ILE A 510 4.17 -32.80 56.14
CA ILE A 510 2.71 -33.01 56.20
C ILE A 510 1.92 -31.81 56.72
N ASP A 511 2.59 -30.87 57.39
CA ASP A 511 2.00 -29.70 58.04
C ASP A 511 2.39 -28.39 57.34
N LYS A 512 3.08 -28.46 56.20
CA LYS A 512 3.44 -27.29 55.40
C LYS A 512 2.22 -26.76 54.64
N PRO A 513 1.76 -25.53 54.90
CA PRO A 513 0.60 -24.98 54.22
C PRO A 513 0.94 -24.45 52.83
N ASP A 514 0.00 -24.56 51.89
CA ASP A 514 0.01 -23.83 50.62
C ASP A 514 -0.45 -22.36 50.79
N LEU A 515 -0.59 -21.61 49.68
CA LEU A 515 -1.05 -20.20 49.72
C LEU A 515 -2.47 -20.03 50.27
N ASP A 516 -3.32 -21.05 50.16
CA ASP A 516 -4.69 -21.05 50.68
C ASP A 516 -4.75 -21.49 52.15
N GLY A 517 -3.61 -21.84 52.74
CA GLY A 517 -3.47 -22.28 54.12
C GLY A 517 -3.81 -23.75 54.34
N TRP A 518 -4.02 -24.52 53.27
CA TRP A 518 -4.27 -25.95 53.35
C TRP A 518 -2.96 -26.69 53.60
N THR A 519 -2.96 -27.59 54.58
CA THR A 519 -1.88 -28.56 54.74
C THR A 519 -2.27 -29.88 54.09
N PRO A 520 -1.31 -30.72 53.66
CA PRO A 520 -1.61 -32.06 53.15
C PRO A 520 -2.44 -32.88 54.13
N ARG A 521 -2.20 -32.73 55.44
CA ARG A 521 -3.00 -33.36 56.51
C ARG A 521 -4.45 -32.88 56.49
N ALA A 522 -4.67 -31.56 56.46
CA ALA A 522 -6.02 -31.00 56.44
C ALA A 522 -6.79 -31.40 55.16
N LEU A 523 -6.09 -31.49 54.03
CA LEU A 523 -6.64 -31.99 52.76
C LEU A 523 -7.10 -33.46 52.86
N ALA A 524 -6.29 -34.34 53.44
CA ALA A 524 -6.66 -35.75 53.65
C ALA A 524 -7.87 -35.89 54.59
N GLU A 525 -7.93 -35.08 55.65
CA GLU A 525 -9.05 -35.02 56.60
C GLU A 525 -10.34 -34.57 55.91
N GLN A 526 -10.28 -33.50 55.12
CA GLN A 526 -11.42 -32.94 54.41
C GLN A 526 -11.95 -33.88 53.30
N GLN A 527 -11.07 -34.55 52.56
CA GLN A 527 -11.45 -35.42 51.45
C GLN A 527 -11.85 -36.84 51.87
N GLY A 528 -11.52 -37.25 53.10
CA GLY A 528 -11.95 -38.55 53.64
C GLY A 528 -11.03 -39.73 53.33
N HIS A 529 -9.77 -39.48 52.95
CA HIS A 529 -8.80 -40.51 52.54
C HIS A 529 -8.23 -41.27 53.74
N GLU A 530 -8.96 -42.29 54.23
CA GLU A 530 -8.61 -43.00 55.48
C GLU A 530 -7.22 -43.65 55.46
N ASP A 531 -6.80 -44.25 54.34
CA ASP A 531 -5.48 -44.88 54.22
C ASP A 531 -4.34 -43.85 54.36
N ILE A 532 -4.48 -42.69 53.73
CA ILE A 532 -3.53 -41.57 53.86
C ILE A 532 -3.52 -40.98 55.28
N LYS A 533 -4.69 -40.87 55.93
CA LYS A 533 -4.78 -40.42 57.33
C LYS A 533 -4.04 -41.37 58.27
N THR A 534 -4.21 -42.69 58.09
CA THR A 534 -3.50 -43.68 58.91
C THR A 534 -1.98 -43.59 58.73
N LEU A 535 -1.52 -43.33 57.49
CA LEU A 535 -0.10 -43.08 57.20
C LEU A 535 0.43 -41.83 57.91
N PHE A 536 -0.27 -40.70 57.85
CA PHE A 536 0.13 -39.47 58.54
C PHE A 536 0.12 -39.57 60.08
N HIS A 537 -0.64 -40.52 60.65
CA HIS A 537 -0.59 -40.83 62.08
C HIS A 537 0.60 -41.73 62.46
N SER A 538 1.08 -42.55 61.52
CA SER A 538 2.17 -43.52 61.76
C SER A 538 3.58 -42.94 61.66
N SER A 539 3.79 -41.84 60.92
CA SER A 539 5.12 -41.23 60.65
C SER A 539 5.73 -40.41 61.81
N LYS A 540 5.22 -40.57 63.04
CA LYS A 540 5.41 -39.63 64.17
C LYS A 540 6.67 -39.82 65.04
N GLU A 541 7.74 -40.45 64.57
CA GLU A 541 9.01 -40.54 65.33
C GLU A 541 10.15 -39.73 64.69
N PRO A 542 10.65 -38.65 65.34
CA PRO A 542 11.69 -37.80 64.78
C PRO A 542 13.09 -38.37 65.05
N LYS A 543 13.92 -38.52 64.00
CA LYS A 543 15.37 -38.66 64.15
C LYS A 543 16.01 -37.27 64.31
N VAL A 544 16.34 -36.94 65.55
CA VAL A 544 17.08 -35.73 65.92
C VAL A 544 18.55 -35.86 65.54
N ALA A 545 19.06 -34.90 64.75
CA ALA A 545 20.49 -34.58 64.70
C ALA A 545 20.67 -33.10 65.08
N VAL A 546 21.51 -32.90 66.07
CA VAL A 546 21.72 -31.66 66.84
C VAL A 546 22.62 -30.67 66.10
N THR A 547 22.32 -29.38 66.17
CA THR A 547 23.35 -28.32 66.30
C THR A 547 22.79 -27.06 66.99
N ILE A 548 23.70 -26.35 67.63
CA ILE A 548 23.59 -25.50 68.83
C ILE A 548 23.08 -24.08 68.53
N PRO A 549 22.44 -23.36 69.48
CA PRO A 549 21.62 -22.17 69.20
C PRO A 549 22.36 -20.84 69.42
N GLU A 550 22.03 -19.81 68.62
CA GLU A 550 22.25 -18.41 69.01
C GLU A 550 20.99 -17.54 68.81
N HIS A 551 20.51 -17.09 69.97
CA HIS A 551 19.72 -15.91 70.31
C HIS A 551 19.02 -15.08 69.21
N LYS A 552 17.67 -15.06 69.26
CA LYS A 552 16.85 -13.91 68.89
C LYS A 552 16.09 -13.40 70.11
N SER A 553 16.35 -12.16 70.50
CA SER A 553 15.51 -11.37 71.41
C SER A 553 14.52 -10.52 70.61
N GLY A 554 13.24 -10.67 70.90
CA GLY A 554 12.17 -9.74 70.51
C GLY A 554 12.20 -8.44 71.33
N ILE A 555 11.50 -7.34 71.03
CA ILE A 555 10.39 -7.02 70.10
C ILE A 555 10.16 -5.47 70.21
N ARG A 556 9.47 -4.90 69.19
CA ARG A 556 8.64 -3.64 69.14
C ARG A 556 9.39 -2.31 68.87
N PHE A 557 8.90 -1.41 68.01
CA PHE A 557 7.56 -0.79 67.97
C PHE A 557 7.09 -0.30 66.58
N LEU A 558 5.76 -0.38 66.39
CA LEU A 558 4.78 0.40 65.61
C LEU A 558 5.19 1.45 64.54
N GLY A 559 4.48 1.40 63.41
CA GLY A 559 4.25 2.54 62.50
C GLY A 559 3.08 2.28 61.54
N ARG A 560 2.00 3.07 61.67
CA ARG A 560 0.81 3.09 60.80
C ARG A 560 1.15 3.50 59.36
N PHE A 561 0.49 2.89 58.37
CA PHE A 561 0.31 3.48 57.04
C PHE A 561 -1.17 3.64 56.72
N THR A 562 -1.52 4.83 56.22
CA THR A 562 -2.80 5.16 55.60
C THR A 562 -2.54 5.61 54.16
N SER A 563 -3.49 5.25 53.30
CA SER A 563 -3.62 5.36 51.84
C SER A 563 -3.53 6.77 51.21
N GLU A 564 -2.92 6.83 50.00
CA GLU A 564 -3.28 7.49 48.71
C GLU A 564 -4.21 8.75 48.61
N PRO A 565 -4.32 9.49 47.46
CA PRO A 565 -3.56 9.53 46.18
C PRO A 565 -3.31 10.97 45.59
N THR A 566 -2.83 11.03 44.32
CA THR A 566 -3.20 11.97 43.21
C THR A 566 -2.12 12.96 42.65
N ILE A 567 -1.70 12.65 41.40
CA ILE A 567 -1.30 13.44 40.19
C ILE A 567 -0.92 14.93 40.32
N HIS A 568 0.18 15.37 39.65
CA HIS A 568 0.31 16.64 38.88
C HIS A 568 1.62 16.74 38.04
N PRO A 569 1.76 17.70 37.08
CA PRO A 569 2.35 17.52 35.74
C PRO A 569 3.66 18.36 35.52
N PRO A 570 4.13 18.70 34.28
CA PRO A 570 5.55 18.90 33.94
C PRO A 570 6.02 20.38 34.03
N PRO A 571 7.30 20.67 33.72
CA PRO A 571 7.58 21.91 32.97
C PRO A 571 8.71 21.85 31.91
N THR A 572 8.62 22.87 31.07
CA THR A 572 9.41 23.34 29.91
C THR A 572 10.71 24.09 30.24
N ASP A 573 11.61 24.09 29.24
CA ASP A 573 12.57 25.12 28.80
C ASP A 573 13.56 25.79 29.78
N SER A 574 14.85 25.63 29.49
CA SER A 574 15.83 26.73 29.52
C SER A 574 17.10 26.42 28.70
N SER A 575 17.41 27.34 27.80
CA SER A 575 18.63 27.54 27.01
C SER A 575 19.93 27.62 27.82
N PHE A 576 21.08 27.23 27.25
CA PHE A 576 22.33 28.03 27.17
C PHE A 576 23.42 27.36 26.27
N SER A 577 24.15 28.24 25.57
CA SER A 577 25.41 28.13 24.79
C SER A 577 26.53 27.27 25.40
N GLY A 578 27.60 26.80 24.74
CA GLY A 578 28.20 26.99 23.41
C GLY A 578 29.71 26.58 23.47
N ALA A 579 30.31 26.28 22.30
CA ALA A 579 31.75 26.06 22.00
C ALA A 579 32.43 24.79 22.58
N GLU A 580 33.39 24.09 21.97
CA GLU A 580 34.09 24.11 20.67
C GLU A 580 34.90 22.78 20.58
N GLY A 581 35.20 22.27 19.37
CA GLY A 581 36.19 21.20 19.17
C GLY A 581 35.95 20.33 17.92
N GLY A 582 36.64 20.64 16.81
CA GLY A 582 36.62 19.90 15.53
C GLY A 582 37.11 18.44 15.63
N SER A 583 37.01 17.58 14.60
CA SER A 583 37.43 17.81 13.22
C SER A 583 37.11 16.57 12.34
N TRP A 584 36.45 16.81 11.20
CA TRP A 584 36.71 16.26 9.85
C TRP A 584 36.17 14.89 9.36
N VAL A 585 35.31 15.02 8.32
CA VAL A 585 35.32 14.30 7.00
C VAL A 585 34.70 12.88 7.00
N ARG A 586 33.75 12.46 6.14
CA ARG A 586 33.23 12.91 4.82
C ARG A 586 31.87 12.22 4.57
N ASN A 587 30.78 12.96 4.35
CA ASN A 587 29.53 12.38 3.83
C ASN A 587 29.51 12.45 2.29
N ARG A 588 29.36 11.30 1.65
CA ARG A 588 29.05 11.16 0.21
C ARG A 588 27.52 11.17 0.04
N PRO A 589 26.92 12.04 -0.79
CA PRO A 589 25.53 11.85 -1.20
C PRO A 589 25.47 10.80 -2.32
N ARG A 590 24.74 9.71 -2.07
CA ARG A 590 24.49 8.62 -3.01
C ARG A 590 23.50 9.10 -4.08
N ARG A 591 24.00 9.16 -5.30
CA ARG A 591 23.33 9.39 -6.59
C ARG A 591 22.05 8.55 -6.71
N ARG A 592 20.88 9.19 -6.72
CA ARG A 592 19.62 8.57 -7.20
C ARG A 592 19.60 8.64 -8.71
N THR A 593 19.66 7.49 -9.37
CA THR A 593 19.47 7.33 -10.82
C THR A 593 17.99 7.06 -11.10
N ASN A 594 17.31 8.00 -11.74
CA ASN A 594 15.98 7.79 -12.30
C ASN A 594 16.12 7.05 -13.63
N ASN A 595 15.79 5.77 -13.65
CA ASN A 595 15.74 4.95 -14.88
C ASN A 595 14.31 4.51 -15.16
N PHE A 596 13.45 5.38 -15.71
CA PHE A 596 12.16 4.96 -16.28
C PHE A 596 11.70 5.83 -17.45
N HIS A 597 12.61 6.25 -18.35
CA HIS A 597 12.18 6.89 -19.60
C HIS A 597 11.76 5.89 -20.69
N ASN A 598 12.09 4.59 -20.55
CA ASN A 598 11.83 3.58 -21.58
C ASN A 598 10.92 2.41 -21.13
N SER A 599 10.21 2.53 -19.99
CA SER A 599 9.18 1.54 -19.63
C SER A 599 7.78 2.03 -20.02
N LEU A 600 6.89 1.10 -20.34
CA LEU A 600 5.48 1.37 -20.66
C LEU A 600 4.83 2.29 -19.60
N PHE A 601 5.18 2.09 -18.32
CA PHE A 601 4.70 2.89 -17.18
C PHE A 601 5.27 4.33 -17.18
N GLY A 602 6.51 4.52 -17.64
CA GLY A 602 7.13 5.83 -17.80
C GLY A 602 6.53 6.65 -18.94
N MET A 603 6.17 5.98 -20.05
CA MET A 603 5.46 6.60 -21.17
C MET A 603 4.03 6.99 -20.78
N MET A 604 3.34 6.18 -19.98
CA MET A 604 1.99 6.49 -19.48
C MET A 604 1.97 7.61 -18.43
N SER A 605 2.99 7.69 -17.54
CA SER A 605 3.09 8.79 -16.57
C SER A 605 3.39 10.14 -17.22
N ALA A 606 4.11 10.16 -18.34
CA ALA A 606 4.40 11.40 -19.08
C ALA A 606 3.15 12.08 -19.67
N ALA A 607 2.07 11.34 -19.91
CA ALA A 607 0.80 11.90 -20.35
C ALA A 607 0.03 12.65 -19.25
N HIS A 608 0.41 12.49 -17.98
CA HIS A 608 -0.27 13.09 -16.81
C HIS A 608 0.47 14.28 -16.20
N ILE A 609 1.71 14.58 -16.60
CA ILE A 609 2.52 15.68 -16.07
C ILE A 609 2.74 16.72 -17.18
N GLY A 610 1.67 17.42 -17.52
CA GLY A 610 1.71 18.52 -18.47
C GLY A 610 0.79 19.65 -18.02
N GLU A 611 0.81 19.99 -16.72
CA GLU A 611 0.18 21.20 -16.15
C GLU A 611 0.30 21.17 -14.62
N LYS A 612 1.47 21.53 -14.09
CA LYS A 612 1.68 22.07 -12.73
C LYS A 612 3.16 22.35 -12.58
N ASP A 613 3.54 23.59 -12.87
CA ASP A 613 4.58 24.34 -12.17
C ASP A 613 4.79 25.68 -12.88
N LEU A 614 3.91 26.62 -12.56
CA LEU A 614 4.20 28.05 -12.70
C LEU A 614 3.70 28.71 -11.43
N PHE A 615 4.64 29.00 -10.53
CA PHE A 615 4.74 30.17 -9.66
C PHE A 615 5.71 29.82 -8.52
N LEU A 616 6.93 30.36 -8.55
CA LEU A 616 7.54 31.10 -7.43
C LEU A 616 8.90 31.72 -7.82
N SER A 617 8.95 33.04 -7.59
CA SER A 617 10.05 34.00 -7.38
C SER A 617 11.44 33.81 -7.98
N VAL A 618 11.81 34.85 -8.75
CA VAL A 618 13.15 35.34 -9.08
C VAL A 618 14.09 35.42 -7.86
N ALA A 619 15.29 34.87 -8.01
CA ALA A 619 16.49 35.36 -7.34
C ALA A 619 17.70 35.18 -8.27
N GLU A 620 18.41 36.27 -8.51
CA GLU A 620 19.63 36.34 -9.32
C GLU A 620 20.77 35.53 -8.69
N THR A 621 21.43 34.66 -9.49
CA THR A 621 22.85 34.36 -9.32
C THR A 621 23.51 34.05 -10.66
N LYS A 622 24.73 34.58 -10.84
CA LYS A 622 25.51 34.62 -12.08
C LYS A 622 26.19 33.28 -12.43
N SER A 623 26.14 32.96 -13.73
CA SER A 623 27.10 32.15 -14.55
C SER A 623 27.12 30.62 -14.36
N PRO A 624 27.58 29.79 -15.35
CA PRO A 624 28.35 30.13 -16.56
C PRO A 624 27.79 29.57 -17.89
N LYS A 625 28.34 30.10 -18.99
CA LYS A 625 28.13 29.63 -20.37
C LYS A 625 28.49 28.15 -20.50
N SER A 626 27.55 27.31 -20.94
CA SER A 626 27.84 25.98 -21.49
C SER A 626 27.30 25.88 -22.92
N TYR A 627 28.22 25.74 -23.86
CA TYR A 627 27.96 25.34 -25.24
C TYR A 627 27.22 24.00 -25.24
N LEU A 628 25.97 23.97 -25.71
CA LEU A 628 25.34 22.74 -26.18
C LEU A 628 25.18 22.84 -27.69
N SER A 629 25.84 21.91 -28.37
CA SER A 629 25.74 21.66 -29.80
C SER A 629 24.29 21.44 -30.23
N ASN A 630 23.76 22.33 -31.06
CA ASN A 630 22.61 22.01 -31.91
C ASN A 630 23.01 20.84 -32.82
N ALA A 631 22.52 19.64 -32.52
CA ALA A 631 22.53 18.55 -33.49
C ALA A 631 21.56 18.95 -34.61
N ALA A 632 22.09 19.50 -35.71
CA ALA A 632 21.28 19.85 -36.87
C ALA A 632 20.63 18.59 -37.44
N ALA A 633 19.29 18.60 -37.51
CA ALA A 633 18.51 17.51 -38.07
C ALA A 633 18.95 17.20 -39.51
N ARG A 634 19.03 15.93 -39.89
CA ARG A 634 19.33 15.46 -41.24
C ARG A 634 18.03 15.14 -41.95
N VAL A 635 17.77 15.83 -43.05
CA VAL A 635 16.55 15.69 -43.86
C VAL A 635 16.91 15.22 -45.26
N THR A 636 15.99 14.47 -45.87
CA THR A 636 16.13 14.05 -47.27
C THR A 636 15.37 15.03 -48.15
N ILE A 637 16.04 15.64 -49.12
CA ILE A 637 15.41 16.60 -50.04
C ILE A 637 15.32 16.00 -51.45
N SER A 638 14.21 16.22 -52.15
CA SER A 638 14.01 15.75 -53.52
C SER A 638 13.24 16.77 -54.36
N CYS A 639 13.36 16.66 -55.68
CA CYS A 639 12.62 17.48 -56.63
C CYS A 639 12.17 16.59 -57.80
N PRO A 640 10.90 16.14 -57.84
CA PRO A 640 10.40 15.21 -58.84
C PRO A 640 10.36 15.81 -60.26
N GLU A 641 10.24 17.15 -60.39
CA GLU A 641 10.20 17.87 -61.68
C GLU A 641 11.44 17.65 -62.57
N LYS A 642 12.57 17.18 -61.99
CA LYS A 642 13.82 16.93 -62.72
C LYS A 642 14.20 15.45 -62.88
N GLY A 643 13.30 14.53 -62.54
CA GLY A 643 13.56 13.09 -62.62
C GLY A 643 14.52 12.54 -61.55
N GLU A 644 14.94 13.36 -60.58
CA GLU A 644 15.70 12.91 -59.41
C GLU A 644 14.75 12.41 -58.31
N VAL A 645 14.20 11.21 -58.48
CA VAL A 645 13.35 10.53 -57.47
C VAL A 645 14.18 10.05 -56.27
N LYS A 646 15.49 9.89 -56.43
CA LYS A 646 16.41 9.53 -55.34
C LYS A 646 16.72 10.78 -54.50
N GLY A 647 16.05 10.90 -53.35
CA GLY A 647 16.26 11.99 -52.40
C GLY A 647 17.72 12.08 -51.90
N LYS A 648 18.17 13.31 -51.63
CA LYS A 648 19.52 13.63 -51.18
C LYS A 648 19.51 14.02 -49.71
N LEU A 649 20.37 13.41 -48.90
CA LEU A 649 20.48 13.72 -47.47
C LEU A 649 21.24 15.03 -47.24
N VAL A 650 20.67 15.95 -46.45
CA VAL A 650 21.26 17.26 -46.13
C VAL A 650 20.98 17.62 -44.68
N LEU A 651 21.82 18.49 -44.10
CA LEU A 651 21.55 19.08 -42.79
C LEU A 651 20.52 20.19 -42.92
N LEU A 652 19.53 20.19 -42.03
CA LEU A 652 18.50 21.20 -41.94
C LEU A 652 19.13 22.52 -41.47
N PRO A 653 18.98 23.61 -42.24
CA PRO A 653 19.47 24.93 -41.85
C PRO A 653 18.63 25.53 -40.71
N LEU A 654 19.05 26.68 -40.20
CA LEU A 654 18.39 27.31 -39.04
C LEU A 654 17.20 28.19 -39.43
N SER A 655 17.03 28.51 -40.72
CA SER A 655 15.93 29.32 -41.22
C SER A 655 15.25 28.69 -42.45
N TYR A 656 13.96 28.98 -42.62
CA TYR A 656 13.16 28.52 -43.75
C TYR A 656 13.65 29.10 -45.09
N GLU A 657 14.12 30.36 -45.09
CA GLU A 657 14.70 31.01 -46.26
C GLU A 657 16.00 30.34 -46.73
N GLU A 658 16.88 29.96 -45.79
CA GLU A 658 18.11 29.21 -46.12
C GLU A 658 17.79 27.82 -46.70
N LEU A 659 16.69 27.19 -46.27
CA LEU A 659 16.25 25.91 -46.80
C LEU A 659 15.76 26.04 -48.25
N LEU A 660 15.02 27.11 -48.57
CA LEU A 660 14.62 27.45 -49.94
C LEU A 660 15.83 27.78 -50.82
N GLU A 661 16.78 28.57 -50.33
CA GLU A 661 18.01 28.89 -51.06
C GLU A 661 18.88 27.65 -51.29
N MET A 662 18.93 26.74 -50.32
CA MET A 662 19.62 25.46 -50.44
C MET A 662 18.99 24.56 -51.50
N GLY A 663 17.65 24.48 -51.52
CA GLY A 663 16.90 23.83 -52.60
C GLY A 663 17.18 24.49 -53.95
N ALA A 664 17.21 25.82 -54.00
CA ALA A 664 17.47 26.58 -55.21
C ALA A 664 18.86 26.31 -55.79
N LYS A 665 19.88 26.31 -54.93
CA LYS A 665 21.28 26.06 -55.29
C LYS A 665 21.51 24.62 -55.72
N LYS A 666 20.90 23.65 -55.05
CA LYS A 666 21.10 22.21 -55.33
C LYS A 666 20.32 21.72 -56.55
N PHE A 667 19.10 22.21 -56.77
CA PHE A 667 18.24 21.76 -57.87
C PHE A 667 18.20 22.74 -59.07
N ARG A 668 18.83 23.92 -58.92
CA ARG A 668 18.86 25.02 -59.92
C ARG A 668 17.46 25.49 -60.32
N LEU A 669 16.61 25.74 -59.34
CA LEU A 669 15.22 26.22 -59.48
C LEU A 669 14.96 27.32 -58.44
N SER A 670 13.90 28.12 -58.60
CA SER A 670 13.38 28.99 -57.53
C SER A 670 12.17 28.30 -56.89
N PRO A 671 12.36 27.50 -55.82
CA PRO A 671 11.25 26.78 -55.21
C PRO A 671 10.27 27.77 -54.59
N ALA A 672 8.98 27.63 -54.91
CA ALA A 672 7.93 28.49 -54.36
C ALA A 672 7.39 27.95 -53.03
N LYS A 673 7.43 26.63 -52.85
CA LYS A 673 6.86 25.93 -51.71
C LYS A 673 7.57 24.60 -51.47
N ILE A 674 7.62 24.20 -50.20
CA ILE A 674 8.16 22.91 -49.76
C ILE A 674 6.98 22.08 -49.26
N VAL A 675 6.87 20.85 -49.72
CA VAL A 675 5.85 19.91 -49.25
C VAL A 675 6.49 18.68 -48.63
N SER A 676 5.81 18.06 -47.67
CA SER A 676 6.16 16.72 -47.18
C SER A 676 5.97 15.68 -48.28
N LYS A 677 6.54 14.50 -48.12
CA LYS A 677 6.32 13.34 -49.00
C LYS A 677 4.83 13.02 -49.22
N ASP A 678 3.99 13.31 -48.23
CA ASP A 678 2.53 13.07 -48.27
C ASP A 678 1.74 14.26 -48.86
N GLY A 679 2.42 15.28 -49.40
CA GLY A 679 1.80 16.42 -50.11
C GLY A 679 1.35 17.59 -49.24
N ALA A 680 1.59 17.56 -47.93
CA ALA A 680 1.28 18.66 -47.02
C ALA A 680 2.29 19.82 -47.17
N GLU A 681 1.81 21.05 -47.29
CA GLU A 681 2.64 22.25 -47.37
C GLU A 681 3.32 22.58 -46.04
N ILE A 682 4.61 22.93 -46.10
CA ILE A 682 5.45 23.20 -44.94
C ILE A 682 5.84 24.68 -44.98
N ASP A 683 5.20 25.49 -44.14
CA ASP A 683 5.44 26.94 -44.09
C ASP A 683 6.38 27.37 -42.95
N ASN A 684 6.73 26.44 -42.05
CA ASN A 684 7.59 26.73 -40.90
C ASN A 684 8.62 25.60 -40.69
N ILE A 685 9.90 25.97 -40.52
CA ILE A 685 11.00 25.02 -40.30
C ILE A 685 10.90 24.26 -38.96
N ASP A 686 10.21 24.81 -37.97
CA ASP A 686 10.04 24.21 -36.64
C ASP A 686 9.20 22.93 -36.64
N VAL A 687 8.44 22.68 -37.72
CA VAL A 687 7.64 21.45 -37.88
C VAL A 687 8.46 20.29 -38.43
N ILE A 688 9.66 20.55 -38.95
CA ILE A 688 10.53 19.55 -39.57
C ILE A 688 11.33 18.80 -38.50
N ARG A 689 11.42 17.49 -38.62
CA ARG A 689 12.12 16.58 -37.70
C ARG A 689 13.26 15.83 -38.42
N ASP A 690 14.17 15.24 -37.63
CA ASP A 690 15.29 14.44 -38.14
C ASP A 690 14.75 13.21 -38.90
N GLY A 691 15.19 13.02 -40.14
CA GLY A 691 14.75 11.96 -41.04
C GLY A 691 13.61 12.32 -42.00
N ASP A 692 13.04 13.52 -41.91
CA ASP A 692 11.93 13.93 -42.77
C ASP A 692 12.33 14.05 -44.24
N HIS A 693 11.36 13.80 -45.14
CA HIS A 693 11.54 13.87 -46.58
C HIS A 693 10.79 15.07 -47.16
N LEU A 694 11.55 16.06 -47.64
CA LEU A 694 11.06 17.33 -48.15
C LEU A 694 11.10 17.34 -49.68
N VAL A 695 10.03 17.81 -50.29
CA VAL A 695 9.86 17.89 -51.74
C VAL A 695 9.74 19.36 -52.13
N PHE A 696 10.64 19.83 -52.98
CA PHE A 696 10.63 21.19 -53.50
C PHE A 696 9.79 21.27 -54.78
N VAL A 697 8.86 22.22 -54.85
CA VAL A 697 7.94 22.41 -55.99
C VAL A 697 8.12 23.83 -56.57
N SER A 698 8.17 23.95 -57.90
CA SER A 698 8.32 25.22 -58.61
C SER A 698 7.01 25.99 -58.73
N ALA A 699 7.08 27.32 -58.93
CA ALA A 699 5.92 28.23 -59.03
C ALA A 699 5.07 28.08 -60.30
N GLY A 700 5.38 27.13 -61.17
CA GLY A 700 4.80 27.04 -62.52
C GLY A 700 4.27 25.65 -62.83
N GLU A 701 3.13 25.29 -62.23
CA GLU A 701 2.05 24.52 -62.87
C GLU A 701 0.85 24.40 -61.93
N SER A 702 -0.19 25.16 -62.25
CA SER A 702 -1.49 25.14 -61.59
C SER A 702 -2.33 23.98 -62.12
N GLN A 703 -2.79 23.11 -61.22
CA GLN A 703 -4.05 22.35 -61.26
C GLN A 703 -4.44 21.63 -62.57
N GLN A 704 -4.43 20.30 -62.52
CA GLN A 704 -5.53 19.49 -63.08
C GLN A 704 -6.12 18.63 -61.96
N GLU A 705 -7.20 19.12 -61.38
CA GLU A 705 -8.21 18.28 -60.73
C GLU A 705 -8.94 17.48 -61.81
N GLN A 706 -8.99 16.15 -61.66
CA GLN A 706 -10.06 15.35 -62.25
C GLN A 706 -10.43 14.20 -61.30
N GLU A 707 -11.75 14.08 -61.15
CA GLU A 707 -12.60 13.36 -60.19
C GLU A 707 -12.41 11.84 -60.05
N PRO A 708 -12.98 11.24 -58.99
CA PRO A 708 -12.87 9.82 -58.71
C PRO A 708 -13.81 9.01 -59.61
N ASN A 709 -13.28 7.98 -60.26
CA ASN A 709 -14.11 7.00 -60.96
C ASN A 709 -14.15 5.68 -60.18
N SER A 710 -15.36 5.31 -59.81
CA SER A 710 -15.81 4.01 -59.37
C SER A 710 -15.41 2.89 -60.34
N GLN A 711 -14.92 1.76 -59.80
CA GLN A 711 -15.45 0.40 -60.02
C GLN A 711 -14.49 -0.67 -59.46
N ASN A 712 -15.04 -1.55 -58.62
CA ASN A 712 -14.57 -2.93 -58.42
C ASN A 712 -14.88 -3.76 -59.69
N PRO A 713 -14.32 -4.97 -59.88
CA PRO A 713 -13.60 -5.81 -58.90
C PRO A 713 -12.10 -5.98 -59.13
#